data_AF-A0A8H2M2T3-F1
#
_entry.id   AF-A0A8H2M2T3-F1
#
_cell.length_a   1.000
_cell.length_b   1.000
_cell.length_c   1.000
_cell.angle_alpha   90.00
_cell.angle_beta   90.00
_cell.angle_gamma   90.00
#
_symmetry.space_group_name_H-M   'P 1'
#
loop_
_entity.id
_entity.type
_entity.pdbx_description
1 polymer ?
#
loop_
_entity_poly.entity_id
_entity_poly.type
_entity_poly.pdbx_seq_one_letter_code
_entity_poly.pdbx_strand_id
1 'polypeptide(L)'
;MKISAELAKELNLGEKSVQAALDLINDNNTIPFIARYRKEQTGNMSDDDLRALYARYLALKSLEEKKEEVERKLKDLEVYNEDLAKAIEEAKTLTDLEDIYRPYRPKRRTRATIAKEKGYGPVYEILVKEGATEADLKNCLEDFEDPEEALQGGQDILAEAYSDHAKIRALVKKFVRLTGQIASQEGKESNDTYAMYYDREEPLKRIQNHRVLALNRGEKEEALKVKINFPKDLLEGQVAMMALVDNQVKDKQEEALKDGLDRLVYPSIEREIRNDLTERAQKDAIDVFAKNLKPLLLMRPLKNNRVLAMDPGYRTGCKVAALDEYGKVLDHTVIYITKSDREKEAGEKEILRLIKKYGLQVASIGNGTASRETEQFMSDLIQDNHLDMTYAITNEAGASIYSASKLGAEEFPDLDVTVRGAISIGRRLQDPLAELVKIEPRHIGVGQYQHDLPKQELEGTLQGVVQDSVNRVGVDPNTASVPLLSYVAGIGPKLAKEIVKYREEKGPFHSRKELKEVKGMGPASFQQSAGFLRIVDAENILDQTAVHPESYPLAQLLLEGKEDQAKEMARQADMTYTLEDIKEELKAPGRDPRDQLDQVSLRKGAMGLDDLELGMQFQGPIRNVVNFGAFVDIGIKEDGLVHRSKLLAAPKDRRAYQAFDPSKAYKVGMTLSVEVVEIDKERGRVGLKEIPSDPEC
;
A
#
# COMPACT_ATOMS: atom_id res chain seq x y z
N MET A 1 -8.24 1.78 30.35
CA MET A 1 -7.45 3.03 30.11
C MET A 1 -8.18 3.84 29.05
N LYS A 2 -8.26 5.19 29.10
CA LYS A 2 -8.89 5.93 27.99
C LYS A 2 -8.02 5.76 26.74
N ILE A 3 -8.57 5.17 25.67
CA ILE A 3 -7.88 4.90 24.39
C ILE A 3 -7.13 6.15 23.87
N SER A 4 -7.68 7.35 24.08
CA SER A 4 -7.07 8.62 23.69
C SER A 4 -5.74 8.92 24.37
N ALA A 5 -5.55 8.56 25.65
CA ALA A 5 -4.29 8.78 26.36
C ALA A 5 -3.18 7.84 25.86
N GLU A 6 -3.53 6.60 25.49
CA GLU A 6 -2.60 5.64 24.89
C GLU A 6 -2.16 6.12 23.50
N LEU A 7 -3.13 6.52 22.65
CA LEU A 7 -2.86 7.07 21.33
C LEU A 7 -1.97 8.33 21.38
N ALA A 8 -2.25 9.25 22.30
CA ALA A 8 -1.46 10.46 22.48
C ALA A 8 0.02 10.13 22.79
N LYS A 9 0.25 9.14 23.64
CA LYS A 9 1.61 8.69 24.00
C LYS A 9 2.31 7.97 22.85
N GLU A 10 1.60 7.10 22.13
CA GLU A 10 2.17 6.31 21.03
C GLU A 10 2.54 7.17 19.81
N LEU A 11 1.67 8.13 19.47
CA LEU A 11 1.84 8.98 18.30
C LEU A 11 2.59 10.29 18.62
N ASN A 12 2.96 10.50 19.89
CA ASN A 12 3.60 11.72 20.36
C ASN A 12 2.78 12.99 20.01
N LEU A 13 1.47 12.93 20.29
CA LEU A 13 0.48 13.97 20.04
C LEU A 13 -0.15 14.45 21.35
N GLY A 14 -0.75 15.64 21.34
CA GLY A 14 -1.47 16.15 22.52
C GLY A 14 -2.78 15.40 22.75
N GLU A 15 -3.04 14.96 23.99
CA GLU A 15 -4.26 14.18 24.33
C GLU A 15 -5.56 14.90 23.97
N LYS A 16 -5.63 16.22 24.20
CA LYS A 16 -6.79 17.04 23.81
C LYS A 16 -7.03 17.03 22.30
N SER A 17 -5.96 17.16 21.53
CA SER A 17 -5.98 17.15 20.07
C SER A 17 -6.38 15.79 19.50
N VAL A 18 -5.89 14.70 20.11
CA VAL A 18 -6.28 13.33 19.79
C VAL A 18 -7.78 13.11 20.04
N GLN A 19 -8.27 13.53 21.21
CA GLN A 19 -9.69 13.40 21.54
C GLN A 19 -10.56 14.20 20.55
N ALA A 20 -10.20 15.46 20.26
CA ALA A 20 -10.92 16.29 19.30
C ALA A 20 -10.95 15.67 17.89
N ALA A 21 -9.82 15.11 17.43
CA ALA A 21 -9.76 14.41 16.16
C ALA A 21 -10.68 13.18 16.13
N LEU A 22 -10.71 12.38 17.19
CA LEU A 22 -11.59 11.22 17.30
C LEU A 22 -13.07 11.62 17.33
N ASP A 23 -13.41 12.68 18.06
CA ASP A 23 -14.78 13.20 18.14
C ASP A 23 -15.25 13.65 16.75
N LEU A 24 -14.42 14.41 16.02
CA LEU A 24 -14.71 14.83 14.65
C LEU A 24 -14.92 13.64 13.70
N ILE A 25 -14.07 12.61 13.78
CA ILE A 25 -14.19 11.40 12.95
C ILE A 25 -15.47 10.63 13.29
N ASN A 26 -15.80 10.49 14.58
CA ASN A 26 -17.03 9.83 15.05
C ASN A 26 -18.29 10.61 14.64
N ASP A 27 -18.20 11.93 14.53
CA ASP A 27 -19.22 12.81 13.96
C ASP A 27 -19.28 12.76 12.42
N ASN A 28 -18.58 11.81 11.80
CA ASN A 28 -18.53 11.57 10.35
C ASN A 28 -17.88 12.72 9.54
N ASN A 29 -17.02 13.53 10.16
CA ASN A 29 -16.16 14.43 9.39
C ASN A 29 -15.11 13.61 8.65
N THR A 30 -14.86 13.96 7.39
CA THR A 30 -13.88 13.29 6.56
C THR A 30 -12.47 13.70 6.96
N ILE A 31 -11.50 12.78 6.82
CA ILE A 31 -10.09 13.07 7.14
C ILE A 31 -9.55 14.29 6.37
N PRO A 32 -9.76 14.44 5.05
CA PRO A 32 -9.29 15.63 4.33
C PRO A 32 -9.89 16.93 4.86
N PHE A 33 -11.17 16.90 5.25
CA PHE A 33 -11.84 18.06 5.84
C PHE A 33 -11.24 18.44 7.19
N ILE A 34 -10.99 17.45 8.06
CA ILE A 34 -10.38 17.67 9.37
C ILE A 34 -8.95 18.23 9.21
N ALA A 35 -8.13 17.59 8.38
CA ALA A 35 -6.74 17.97 8.16
C ALA A 35 -6.60 19.41 7.62
N ARG A 36 -7.55 19.85 6.78
CA ARG A 36 -7.51 21.17 6.17
C ARG A 36 -8.19 22.25 6.98
N TYR A 37 -9.38 21.97 7.55
CA TYR A 37 -10.25 23.01 8.11
C TYR A 37 -10.47 22.89 9.62
N ARG A 38 -9.90 21.89 10.30
CA ARG A 38 -10.02 21.71 11.76
C ARG A 38 -8.65 21.65 12.44
N LYS A 39 -7.67 22.37 11.88
CA LYS A 39 -6.29 22.42 12.38
C LYS A 39 -6.21 22.96 13.79
N GLU A 40 -7.03 23.95 14.14
CA GLU A 40 -7.03 24.57 15.47
C GLU A 40 -7.50 23.58 16.54
N GLN A 41 -8.52 22.77 16.23
CA GLN A 41 -9.03 21.74 17.13
C GLN A 41 -8.05 20.56 17.29
N THR A 42 -7.40 20.18 16.20
CA THR A 42 -6.53 18.99 16.15
C THR A 42 -5.05 19.29 16.39
N GLY A 43 -4.67 20.55 16.61
CA GLY A 43 -3.26 20.92 16.74
C GLY A 43 -2.46 20.74 15.44
N ASN A 44 -3.09 20.98 14.29
CA ASN A 44 -2.52 20.90 12.94
C ASN A 44 -2.02 19.50 12.55
N MET A 45 -2.80 18.45 12.91
CA MET A 45 -2.54 17.09 12.42
C MET A 45 -2.67 17.03 10.89
N SER A 46 -1.72 16.35 10.25
CA SER A 46 -1.80 16.08 8.81
C SER A 46 -2.78 14.94 8.50
N ASP A 47 -3.16 14.77 7.23
CA ASP A 47 -3.93 13.60 6.77
C ASP A 47 -3.27 12.28 7.18
N ASP A 48 -1.94 12.19 7.06
CA ASP A 48 -1.18 10.98 7.40
C ASP A 48 -1.27 10.71 8.92
N ASP A 49 -1.19 11.75 9.76
CA ASP A 49 -1.36 11.63 11.22
C ASP A 49 -2.77 11.15 11.58
N LEU A 50 -3.80 11.74 10.96
CA LEU A 50 -5.21 11.39 11.20
C LEU A 50 -5.53 9.96 10.76
N ARG A 51 -4.99 9.51 9.62
CA ARG A 51 -5.13 8.13 9.14
C ARG A 51 -4.46 7.13 10.08
N ALA A 52 -3.22 7.43 10.51
CA ALA A 52 -2.49 6.60 11.47
C ALA A 52 -3.22 6.52 12.82
N LEU A 53 -3.73 7.66 13.30
CA LEU A 53 -4.54 7.76 14.51
C LEU A 53 -5.81 6.93 14.41
N TYR A 54 -6.57 7.04 13.31
CA TYR A 54 -7.81 6.30 13.15
C TYR A 54 -7.57 4.79 13.01
N ALA A 55 -6.57 4.38 12.25
CA ALA A 55 -6.20 2.97 12.12
C ALA A 55 -5.81 2.37 13.48
N ARG A 56 -5.02 3.10 14.28
CA ARG A 56 -4.63 2.64 15.62
C ARG A 56 -5.82 2.63 16.58
N TYR A 57 -6.70 3.63 16.51
CA TYR A 57 -7.94 3.67 17.28
C TYR A 57 -8.81 2.43 17.00
N LEU A 58 -9.01 2.06 15.73
CA LEU A 58 -9.76 0.86 15.38
C LEU A 58 -9.10 -0.42 15.90
N ALA A 59 -7.77 -0.52 15.83
CA ALA A 59 -7.04 -1.66 16.37
C ALA A 59 -7.19 -1.79 17.90
N LEU A 60 -7.10 -0.68 18.63
CA LEU A 60 -7.31 -0.66 20.08
C LEU A 60 -8.77 -0.98 20.45
N LYS A 61 -9.73 -0.46 19.69
CA LYS A 61 -11.15 -0.79 19.88
C LYS A 61 -11.42 -2.28 19.67
N SER A 62 -10.84 -2.86 18.61
CA SER A 62 -10.94 -4.30 18.34
C SER A 62 -10.30 -5.14 19.45
N LEU A 63 -9.18 -4.67 20.03
CA LEU A 63 -8.56 -5.32 21.18
C LEU A 63 -9.48 -5.31 22.40
N GLU A 64 -10.08 -4.17 22.74
CA GLU A 64 -11.02 -4.07 23.86
C GLU A 64 -12.28 -4.93 23.64
N GLU A 65 -12.86 -4.91 22.44
CA GLU A 65 -13.97 -5.83 22.09
C GLU A 65 -13.56 -7.30 22.24
N LYS A 66 -12.30 -7.64 21.92
CA LYS A 66 -11.79 -9.00 22.09
C LYS A 66 -11.57 -9.36 23.57
N LYS A 67 -11.12 -8.41 24.41
CA LYS A 67 -11.01 -8.60 25.86
C LYS A 67 -12.36 -8.98 26.45
N GLU A 68 -13.41 -8.23 26.11
CA GLU A 68 -14.78 -8.50 26.54
C GLU A 68 -15.28 -9.88 26.05
N GLU A 69 -14.97 -10.25 24.80
CA GLU A 69 -15.34 -11.57 24.27
C GLU A 69 -14.65 -12.72 25.02
N VAL A 70 -13.34 -12.61 25.30
CA VAL A 70 -12.57 -13.62 26.03
C VAL A 70 -13.05 -13.72 27.48
N GLU A 71 -13.26 -12.59 28.16
CA GLU A 71 -13.82 -12.56 29.51
C GLU A 71 -15.17 -13.28 29.58
N ARG A 72 -16.09 -12.99 28.64
CA ARG A 72 -17.39 -13.67 28.58
C ARG A 72 -17.23 -15.18 28.41
N LYS A 73 -16.37 -15.63 27.49
CA LYS A 73 -16.15 -17.07 27.28
C LYS A 73 -15.57 -17.77 28.51
N LEU A 74 -14.68 -17.12 29.25
CA LEU A 74 -14.13 -17.69 30.47
C LEU A 74 -15.16 -17.77 31.60
N LYS A 75 -16.09 -16.80 31.66
CA LYS A 75 -17.24 -16.85 32.57
C LYS A 75 -18.21 -17.97 32.20
N ASP A 76 -18.52 -18.15 30.91
CA ASP A 76 -19.39 -19.22 30.41
C ASP A 76 -18.82 -20.62 30.71
N LEU A 77 -17.50 -20.74 30.82
CA LEU A 77 -16.79 -21.96 31.19
C LEU A 77 -16.61 -22.14 32.71
N GLU A 78 -17.10 -21.20 33.53
CA GLU A 78 -16.98 -21.20 35.00
C GLU A 78 -15.52 -21.24 35.52
N VAL A 79 -14.55 -20.81 34.71
CA VAL A 79 -13.11 -20.79 35.05
C VAL A 79 -12.57 -19.40 35.36
N TYR A 80 -13.38 -18.35 35.17
CA TYR A 80 -12.97 -16.95 35.35
C TYR A 80 -12.59 -16.62 36.81
N ASN A 81 -11.44 -15.99 37.02
CA ASN A 81 -10.90 -15.63 38.33
C ASN A 81 -10.10 -14.31 38.29
N GLU A 82 -9.63 -13.82 39.45
CA GLU A 82 -8.90 -12.55 39.57
C GLU A 82 -7.59 -12.54 38.77
N ASP A 83 -6.87 -13.67 38.69
CA ASP A 83 -5.63 -13.78 37.93
C ASP A 83 -5.87 -13.64 36.42
N LEU A 84 -6.93 -14.28 35.91
CA LEU A 84 -7.35 -14.16 34.52
C LEU A 84 -7.87 -12.76 34.21
N ALA A 85 -8.62 -12.14 35.12
CA ALA A 85 -9.08 -10.76 34.98
C ALA A 85 -7.89 -9.81 34.77
N LYS A 86 -6.87 -9.92 35.63
CA LYS A 86 -5.65 -9.12 35.52
C LYS A 86 -4.87 -9.40 34.25
N ALA A 87 -4.74 -10.67 33.85
CA ALA A 87 -4.05 -11.05 32.62
C ALA A 87 -4.73 -10.47 31.37
N ILE A 88 -6.07 -10.47 31.32
CA ILE A 88 -6.85 -9.89 30.21
C ILE A 88 -6.70 -8.36 30.18
N GLU A 89 -6.73 -7.70 31.35
CA GLU A 89 -6.55 -6.25 31.44
C GLU A 89 -5.16 -5.81 30.93
N GLU A 90 -4.12 -6.54 31.32
CA GLU A 90 -2.72 -6.26 30.95
C GLU A 90 -2.36 -6.66 29.51
N ALA A 91 -3.22 -7.42 28.82
CA ALA A 91 -3.01 -7.85 27.44
C ALA A 91 -2.95 -6.65 26.47
N LYS A 92 -1.92 -6.63 25.62
CA LYS A 92 -1.63 -5.50 24.70
C LYS A 92 -1.89 -5.84 23.24
N THR A 93 -2.03 -7.13 22.93
CA THR A 93 -2.23 -7.62 21.57
C THR A 93 -3.32 -8.69 21.54
N LEU A 94 -3.92 -8.89 20.35
CA LEU A 94 -4.87 -9.98 20.15
C LEU A 94 -4.22 -11.35 20.41
N THR A 95 -2.92 -11.48 20.11
CA THR A 95 -2.14 -12.70 20.41
C THR A 95 -2.03 -12.97 21.91
N ASP A 96 -1.82 -11.93 22.74
CA ASP A 96 -1.79 -12.11 24.20
C ASP A 96 -3.12 -12.70 24.69
N LEU A 97 -4.24 -12.20 24.16
CA LEU A 97 -5.59 -12.70 24.49
C LEU A 97 -5.83 -14.12 23.98
N GLU A 98 -5.34 -14.45 22.79
CA GLU A 98 -5.41 -15.82 22.27
C GLU A 98 -4.62 -16.80 23.14
N ASP A 99 -3.45 -16.40 23.63
CA ASP A 99 -2.62 -17.23 24.51
C ASP A 99 -3.26 -17.40 25.89
N ILE A 100 -3.89 -16.35 26.44
CA ILE A 100 -4.67 -16.44 27.69
C ILE A 100 -5.87 -17.40 27.52
N TYR A 101 -6.58 -17.32 26.39
CA TYR A 101 -7.77 -18.14 26.15
C TYR A 101 -7.44 -19.58 25.70
N ARG A 102 -6.24 -19.84 25.16
CA ARG A 102 -5.86 -21.12 24.55
C ARG A 102 -6.12 -22.36 25.43
N PRO A 103 -5.79 -22.38 26.73
CA PRO A 103 -6.04 -23.55 27.59
C PRO A 103 -7.52 -23.92 27.71
N TYR A 104 -8.41 -22.94 27.51
CA TYR A 104 -9.86 -23.04 27.71
C TYR A 104 -10.62 -23.20 26.40
N ARG A 105 -9.93 -23.14 25.26
CA ARG A 105 -10.55 -23.27 23.94
C ARG A 105 -11.14 -24.68 23.78
N PRO A 106 -12.40 -24.81 23.31
CA PRO A 106 -12.98 -26.12 23.01
C PRO A 106 -12.08 -26.92 22.07
N LYS A 107 -11.64 -28.10 22.51
CA LYS A 107 -10.70 -28.94 21.76
C LYS A 107 -11.44 -30.00 20.97
N ARG A 108 -10.94 -30.31 19.77
CA ARG A 108 -11.31 -31.56 19.08
C ARG A 108 -10.85 -32.73 19.94
N ARG A 109 -11.45 -33.91 19.81
CA ARG A 109 -11.06 -35.13 20.53
C ARG A 109 -9.57 -35.46 20.31
N THR A 110 -8.69 -35.04 21.24
CA THR A 110 -7.23 -35.20 21.17
C THR A 110 -6.78 -36.52 21.77
N ARG A 111 -5.49 -36.88 21.61
CA ARG A 111 -4.92 -38.04 22.31
C ARG A 111 -5.04 -37.90 23.83
N ALA A 112 -4.74 -36.72 24.39
CA ALA A 112 -4.94 -36.44 25.81
C ALA A 112 -6.41 -36.52 26.24
N THR A 113 -7.34 -36.05 25.39
CA THR A 113 -8.78 -36.15 25.67
C THR A 113 -9.20 -37.62 25.73
N ILE A 114 -8.77 -38.43 24.77
CA ILE A 114 -9.03 -39.88 24.74
C ILE A 114 -8.41 -40.56 25.97
N ALA A 115 -7.19 -40.18 26.35
CA ALA A 115 -6.52 -40.71 27.54
C ALA A 115 -7.28 -40.36 28.84
N LYS A 116 -7.82 -39.13 28.95
CA LYS A 116 -8.69 -38.73 30.07
C LYS A 116 -10.00 -39.51 30.08
N GLU A 117 -10.65 -39.70 28.93
CA GLU A 117 -11.87 -40.51 28.77
C GLU A 117 -11.64 -41.97 29.19
N LYS A 118 -10.45 -42.51 28.91
CA LYS A 118 -10.03 -43.86 29.32
C LYS A 118 -9.60 -43.98 30.78
N GLY A 119 -9.55 -42.87 31.52
CA GLY A 119 -9.23 -42.88 32.96
C GLY A 119 -7.74 -42.85 33.29
N TYR A 120 -6.84 -42.52 32.34
CA TYR A 120 -5.38 -42.49 32.58
C TYR A 120 -4.87 -41.24 33.33
N GLY A 121 -5.78 -40.42 33.88
CA GLY A 121 -5.44 -39.26 34.70
C GLY A 121 -4.49 -39.54 35.88
N PRO A 122 -4.66 -40.64 36.64
CA PRO A 122 -3.76 -40.98 37.76
C PRO A 122 -2.29 -41.15 37.33
N VAL A 123 -2.04 -41.69 36.14
CA VAL A 123 -0.68 -41.86 35.61
C VAL A 123 -0.03 -40.49 35.39
N TYR A 124 -0.76 -39.54 34.81
CA TYR A 124 -0.31 -38.14 34.66
C TYR A 124 0.02 -37.51 36.02
N GLU A 125 -0.83 -37.71 37.04
CA GLU A 125 -0.62 -37.15 38.38
C GLU A 125 0.69 -37.64 39.01
N ILE A 126 1.07 -38.89 38.78
CA ILE A 126 2.35 -39.44 39.26
C ILE A 126 3.54 -38.83 38.52
N LEU A 127 3.43 -38.67 37.19
CA LEU A 127 4.51 -38.10 36.38
C LEU A 127 4.89 -36.68 36.82
N VAL A 128 3.90 -35.87 37.25
CA VAL A 128 4.11 -34.48 37.68
C VAL A 128 4.35 -34.33 39.19
N LYS A 129 4.32 -35.42 39.96
CA LYS A 129 4.47 -35.39 41.42
C LYS A 129 5.94 -35.29 41.81
N GLU A 130 6.25 -34.33 42.67
CA GLU A 130 7.59 -34.16 43.24
C GLU A 130 7.97 -35.35 44.12
N GLY A 131 9.19 -35.86 43.94
CA GLY A 131 9.70 -37.02 44.70
C GLY A 131 9.02 -38.35 44.39
N ALA A 132 8.22 -38.47 43.33
CA ALA A 132 7.65 -39.74 42.90
C ALA A 132 8.73 -40.81 42.62
N THR A 133 8.48 -42.04 43.04
CA THR A 133 9.38 -43.18 42.84
C THR A 133 8.96 -44.03 41.63
N GLU A 134 9.87 -44.85 41.11
CA GLU A 134 9.51 -45.84 40.09
C GLU A 134 8.43 -46.82 40.58
N ALA A 135 8.42 -47.13 41.88
CA ALA A 135 7.44 -47.99 42.51
C ALA A 135 6.04 -47.35 42.50
N ASP A 136 5.92 -46.05 42.73
CA ASP A 136 4.64 -45.34 42.69
C ASP A 136 4.00 -45.45 41.30
N LEU A 137 4.80 -45.20 40.24
CA LEU A 137 4.34 -45.31 38.85
C LEU A 137 3.97 -46.75 38.52
N LYS A 138 4.80 -47.72 38.88
CA LYS A 138 4.52 -49.13 38.63
C LYS A 138 3.21 -49.58 39.30
N ASN A 139 3.02 -49.26 40.58
CA ASN A 139 1.82 -49.62 41.32
C ASN A 139 0.55 -49.03 40.68
N CYS A 140 0.62 -47.79 40.18
CA CYS A 140 -0.51 -47.18 39.49
C CYS A 140 -0.79 -47.82 38.12
N LEU A 141 0.24 -48.22 37.39
CA LEU A 141 0.07 -48.88 36.11
C LEU A 141 -0.55 -50.29 36.23
N GLU A 142 -0.37 -50.97 37.37
CA GLU A 142 -0.99 -52.27 37.67
C GLU A 142 -2.53 -52.19 37.80
N ASP A 143 -3.09 -51.00 38.00
CA ASP A 143 -4.55 -50.78 38.07
C ASP A 143 -5.23 -50.77 36.68
N PHE A 144 -4.46 -50.84 35.59
CA PHE A 144 -4.97 -50.79 34.21
C PHE A 144 -4.74 -52.10 33.45
N GLU A 145 -5.68 -52.47 32.58
CA GLU A 145 -5.59 -53.69 31.75
C GLU A 145 -4.39 -53.68 30.79
N ASP A 146 -4.04 -52.49 30.29
CA ASP A 146 -2.87 -52.27 29.43
C ASP A 146 -1.96 -51.19 30.05
N PRO A 147 -0.93 -51.60 30.80
CA PRO A 147 0.04 -50.68 31.42
C PRO A 147 0.81 -49.81 30.41
N GLU A 148 1.09 -50.32 29.21
CA GLU A 148 1.82 -49.54 28.19
C GLU A 148 0.92 -48.46 27.59
N GLU A 149 -0.34 -48.80 27.29
CA GLU A 149 -1.32 -47.81 26.84
C GLU A 149 -1.60 -46.76 27.91
N ALA A 150 -1.70 -47.15 29.19
CA ALA A 150 -1.91 -46.23 30.29
C ALA A 150 -0.72 -45.26 30.48
N LEU A 151 0.52 -45.76 30.38
CA LEU A 151 1.72 -44.92 30.42
C LEU A 151 1.74 -43.91 29.26
N GLN A 152 1.51 -44.39 28.03
CA GLN A 152 1.46 -43.53 26.85
C GLN A 152 0.33 -42.49 26.95
N GLY A 153 -0.82 -42.88 27.51
CA GLY A 153 -1.94 -41.99 27.78
C GLY A 153 -1.61 -40.90 28.80
N GLY A 154 -0.93 -41.25 29.90
CA GLY A 154 -0.41 -40.29 30.87
C GLY A 154 0.58 -39.30 30.24
N GLN A 155 1.49 -39.80 29.39
CA GLN A 155 2.44 -38.98 28.64
C GLN A 155 1.74 -38.08 27.61
N ASP A 156 0.68 -38.55 26.93
CA ASP A 156 -0.11 -37.72 26.00
C ASP A 156 -0.81 -36.56 26.73
N ILE A 157 -1.32 -36.80 27.95
CA ILE A 157 -1.87 -35.74 28.81
C ILE A 157 -0.79 -34.73 29.19
N LEU A 158 0.39 -35.21 29.59
CA LEU A 158 1.53 -34.37 29.96
C LEU A 158 2.08 -33.55 28.79
N ALA A 159 2.20 -34.15 27.61
CA ALA A 159 2.63 -33.50 26.37
C ALA A 159 1.69 -32.35 25.98
N GLU A 160 0.37 -32.55 26.12
CA GLU A 160 -0.62 -31.49 25.89
C GLU A 160 -0.52 -30.38 26.95
N ALA A 161 -0.30 -30.74 28.22
CA ALA A 161 -0.09 -29.77 29.29
C ALA A 161 1.14 -28.89 29.06
N TYR A 162 2.27 -29.47 28.63
CA TYR A 162 3.46 -28.70 28.24
C TYR A 162 3.20 -27.81 27.02
N SER A 163 2.46 -28.30 26.03
CA SER A 163 2.14 -27.54 24.82
C SER A 163 1.33 -26.27 25.09
N ASP A 164 0.42 -26.34 26.06
CA ASP A 164 -0.45 -25.23 26.46
C ASP A 164 0.18 -24.30 27.50
N HIS A 165 1.32 -24.68 28.08
CA HIS A 165 1.99 -23.89 29.11
C HIS A 165 2.56 -22.59 28.53
N ALA A 166 1.98 -21.44 28.90
CA ALA A 166 2.32 -20.12 28.35
C ALA A 166 3.82 -19.79 28.41
N LYS A 167 4.50 -20.08 29.53
CA LYS A 167 5.96 -19.84 29.65
C LYS A 167 6.80 -20.69 28.67
N ILE A 168 6.41 -21.95 28.42
CA ILE A 168 7.10 -22.83 27.46
C ILE A 168 6.96 -22.26 26.07
N ARG A 169 5.73 -21.91 25.66
CA ARG A 169 5.46 -21.30 24.35
C ARG A 169 6.24 -20.00 24.17
N ALA A 170 6.23 -19.12 25.16
CA ALA A 170 6.95 -17.85 25.12
C ALA A 170 8.48 -18.04 24.98
N LEU A 171 9.05 -18.99 25.72
CA LEU A 171 10.47 -19.36 25.62
C LEU A 171 10.80 -19.89 24.23
N VAL A 172 10.03 -20.87 23.73
CA VAL A 172 10.19 -21.46 22.39
C VAL A 172 10.07 -20.39 21.30
N LYS A 173 9.04 -19.55 21.33
CA LYS A 173 8.84 -18.45 20.37
C LYS A 173 10.01 -17.48 20.36
N LYS A 174 10.49 -17.07 21.54
CA LYS A 174 11.64 -16.17 21.67
C LYS A 174 12.91 -16.82 21.13
N PHE A 175 13.14 -18.09 21.46
CA PHE A 175 14.31 -18.85 21.01
C PHE A 175 14.35 -19.00 19.49
N VAL A 176 13.23 -19.45 18.89
CA VAL A 176 13.12 -19.62 17.43
C VAL A 176 13.27 -18.27 16.72
N ARG A 177 12.66 -17.18 17.21
CA ARG A 177 12.85 -15.84 16.61
C ARG A 177 14.31 -15.37 16.62
N LEU A 178 15.10 -15.76 17.61
CA LEU A 178 16.50 -15.33 17.76
C LEU A 178 17.49 -16.20 16.98
N THR A 179 17.27 -17.52 16.99
CA THR A 179 18.23 -18.52 16.47
C THR A 179 17.78 -19.17 15.17
N GLY A 180 16.49 -19.06 14.85
CA GLY A 180 15.90 -19.75 13.71
C GLY A 180 16.33 -19.14 12.38
N GLN A 181 16.40 -20.03 11.40
CA GLN A 181 16.71 -19.73 10.02
C GLN A 181 15.58 -20.21 9.13
N ILE A 182 15.10 -19.34 8.24
CA ILE A 182 14.15 -19.74 7.22
C ILE A 182 14.95 -20.32 6.05
N ALA A 183 14.62 -21.56 5.70
CA ALA A 183 15.27 -22.31 4.65
C ALA A 183 14.28 -22.61 3.53
N SER A 184 14.74 -22.51 2.29
CA SER A 184 13.98 -22.83 1.10
C SER A 184 14.71 -23.84 0.23
N GLN A 185 13.96 -24.80 -0.29
CA GLN A 185 14.42 -25.82 -1.23
C GLN A 185 13.55 -25.81 -2.48
N GLU A 186 14.05 -26.43 -3.54
CA GLU A 186 13.29 -26.64 -4.77
C GLU A 186 12.01 -27.45 -4.49
N GLY A 187 10.91 -26.97 -5.07
CA GLY A 187 9.58 -27.56 -4.96
C GLY A 187 9.32 -28.68 -5.97
N LYS A 188 8.04 -28.98 -6.19
CA LYS A 188 7.62 -29.98 -7.19
C LYS A 188 7.49 -29.36 -8.58
N GLU A 189 7.02 -28.11 -8.64
CA GLU A 189 6.82 -27.36 -9.87
C GLU A 189 7.93 -26.32 -10.04
N SER A 190 9.15 -26.80 -10.27
CA SER A 190 10.34 -25.94 -10.42
C SER A 190 10.17 -24.90 -11.54
N ASN A 191 10.73 -23.71 -11.31
CA ASN A 191 10.59 -22.53 -12.16
C ASN A 191 11.79 -21.60 -11.94
N ASP A 192 12.51 -21.30 -13.02
CA ASP A 192 13.72 -20.46 -13.03
C ASP A 192 13.54 -19.09 -12.36
N THR A 193 12.29 -18.59 -12.30
CA THR A 193 11.93 -17.37 -11.56
C THR A 193 12.38 -17.42 -10.09
N TYR A 194 12.34 -18.61 -9.49
CA TYR A 194 12.71 -18.83 -8.08
C TYR A 194 14.12 -19.38 -7.88
N ALA A 195 14.92 -19.52 -8.95
CA ALA A 195 16.24 -20.17 -8.88
C ALA A 195 17.17 -19.56 -7.83
N MET A 196 17.08 -18.25 -7.60
CA MET A 196 17.89 -17.58 -6.57
C MET A 196 17.55 -17.99 -5.12
N TYR A 197 16.38 -18.61 -4.92
CA TYR A 197 15.86 -19.09 -3.64
C TYR A 197 16.05 -20.61 -3.44
N TYR A 198 16.59 -21.34 -4.43
CA TYR A 198 16.91 -22.76 -4.25
C TYR A 198 18.10 -22.93 -3.31
N ASP A 199 17.97 -23.87 -2.38
CA ASP A 199 18.96 -24.20 -1.34
C ASP A 199 19.50 -22.98 -0.60
N ARG A 200 18.57 -22.11 -0.17
CA ARG A 200 18.89 -20.91 0.60
C ARG A 200 18.48 -21.06 2.04
N GLU A 201 19.27 -20.44 2.91
CA GLU A 201 18.98 -20.32 4.33
C GLU A 201 19.33 -18.91 4.80
N GLU A 202 18.43 -18.28 5.56
CA GLU A 202 18.62 -16.93 6.08
C GLU A 202 18.10 -16.80 7.52
N PRO A 203 18.78 -16.05 8.40
CA PRO A 203 18.27 -15.80 9.76
C PRO A 203 16.92 -15.07 9.76
N LEU A 204 15.95 -15.57 10.53
CA LEU A 204 14.61 -14.97 10.68
C LEU A 204 14.67 -13.50 11.11
N LYS A 205 15.63 -13.15 11.97
CA LYS A 205 15.82 -11.79 12.46
C LYS A 205 16.20 -10.78 11.37
N ARG A 206 16.74 -11.24 10.23
CA ARG A 206 17.32 -10.38 9.18
C ARG A 206 16.64 -10.50 7.82
N ILE A 207 15.76 -11.49 7.63
CA ILE A 207 15.06 -11.66 6.36
C ILE A 207 14.29 -10.39 5.98
N GLN A 208 14.46 -9.99 4.73
CA GLN A 208 13.84 -8.80 4.14
C GLN A 208 12.41 -9.12 3.69
N ASN A 209 11.50 -8.13 3.82
CA ASN A 209 10.08 -8.31 3.55
C ASN A 209 9.76 -8.80 2.13
N HIS A 210 10.40 -8.24 1.11
CA HIS A 210 10.20 -8.69 -0.28
C HIS A 210 10.59 -10.17 -0.48
N ARG A 211 11.56 -10.69 0.28
CA ARG A 211 11.93 -12.11 0.24
C ARG A 211 10.92 -12.98 0.95
N VAL A 212 10.32 -12.52 2.05
CA VAL A 212 9.20 -13.23 2.69
C VAL A 212 8.05 -13.40 1.69
N LEU A 213 7.67 -12.35 0.96
CA LEU A 213 6.61 -12.44 -0.05
C LEU A 213 6.99 -13.40 -1.19
N ALA A 214 8.23 -13.32 -1.70
CA ALA A 214 8.71 -14.23 -2.74
C ALA A 214 8.70 -15.70 -2.29
N LEU A 215 9.15 -15.99 -1.06
CA LEU A 215 9.12 -17.34 -0.49
C LEU A 215 7.69 -17.85 -0.34
N ASN A 216 6.77 -17.02 0.19
CA ASN A 216 5.37 -17.39 0.34
C ASN A 216 4.70 -17.67 -1.00
N ARG A 217 5.00 -16.85 -2.02
CA ARG A 217 4.47 -17.04 -3.37
C ARG A 217 5.01 -18.31 -4.02
N GLY A 218 6.32 -18.53 -3.96
CA GLY A 218 6.94 -19.75 -4.50
C GLY A 218 6.45 -21.02 -3.79
N GLU A 219 6.16 -20.95 -2.49
CA GLU A 219 5.54 -22.05 -1.74
C GLU A 219 4.09 -22.31 -2.20
N LYS A 220 3.30 -21.24 -2.41
CA LYS A 220 1.92 -21.32 -2.89
C LYS A 220 1.83 -21.86 -4.33
N GLU A 221 2.83 -21.56 -5.17
CA GLU A 221 2.97 -22.07 -6.53
C GLU A 221 3.67 -23.44 -6.59
N GLU A 222 3.91 -24.10 -5.45
CA GLU A 222 4.62 -25.39 -5.34
C GLU A 222 6.05 -25.43 -5.94
N ALA A 223 6.61 -24.27 -6.28
CA ALA A 223 7.97 -24.08 -6.81
C ALA A 223 9.04 -24.08 -5.71
N LEU A 224 8.65 -23.82 -4.46
CA LEU A 224 9.51 -23.86 -3.28
C LEU A 224 8.90 -24.70 -2.17
N LYS A 225 9.76 -25.28 -1.32
CA LYS A 225 9.40 -25.78 0.01
C LYS A 225 10.08 -24.91 1.05
N VAL A 226 9.34 -24.36 2.00
CA VAL A 226 9.87 -23.44 3.01
C VAL A 226 9.71 -24.06 4.39
N LYS A 227 10.76 -23.95 5.22
CA LYS A 227 10.75 -24.44 6.61
C LYS A 227 11.56 -23.52 7.52
N ILE A 228 11.32 -23.60 8.82
CA ILE A 228 12.17 -22.94 9.83
C ILE A 228 13.06 -23.97 10.53
N ASN A 229 14.37 -23.83 10.36
CA ASN A 229 15.38 -24.62 11.08
C ASN A 229 15.84 -23.87 12.34
N PHE A 230 16.02 -24.58 13.45
CA PHE A 230 16.60 -24.04 14.69
C PHE A 230 17.22 -25.17 15.52
N PRO A 231 18.17 -24.88 16.43
CA PRO A 231 18.83 -25.92 17.24
C PRO A 231 17.88 -26.46 18.31
N LYS A 232 17.15 -27.54 17.99
CA LYS A 232 16.15 -28.18 18.87
C LYS A 232 16.75 -28.67 20.19
N ASP A 233 17.85 -29.41 20.15
CA ASP A 233 18.47 -30.00 21.36
C ASP A 233 18.79 -28.95 22.45
N LEU A 234 19.28 -27.77 22.04
CA LEU A 234 19.58 -26.68 22.97
C LEU A 234 18.29 -26.12 23.60
N LEU A 235 17.22 -26.01 22.81
CA LEU A 235 15.93 -25.53 23.28
C LEU A 235 15.25 -26.56 24.20
N GLU A 236 15.26 -27.84 23.83
CA GLU A 236 14.73 -28.93 24.64
C GLU A 236 15.37 -28.93 26.04
N GLY A 237 16.70 -28.81 26.13
CA GLY A 237 17.40 -28.69 27.41
C GLY A 237 16.97 -27.50 28.26
N GLN A 238 16.74 -26.32 27.65
CA GLN A 238 16.27 -25.13 28.37
C GLN A 238 14.83 -25.29 28.87
N VAL A 239 13.96 -25.88 28.05
CA VAL A 239 12.57 -26.13 28.45
C VAL A 239 12.53 -27.19 29.55
N ALA A 240 13.35 -28.24 29.44
CA ALA A 240 13.46 -29.30 30.43
C ALA A 240 13.85 -28.75 31.82
N MET A 241 14.84 -27.86 31.88
CA MET A 241 15.23 -27.18 33.13
C MET A 241 14.11 -26.35 33.76
N MET A 242 13.15 -25.88 32.96
CA MET A 242 12.03 -25.06 33.43
C MET A 242 10.80 -25.89 33.80
N ALA A 243 10.57 -27.01 33.11
CA ALA A 243 9.29 -27.70 33.09
C ALA A 243 9.26 -29.05 33.83
N LEU A 244 10.42 -29.70 33.99
CA LEU A 244 10.50 -31.01 34.62
C LEU A 244 10.51 -30.90 36.15
N VAL A 245 9.85 -31.85 36.79
CA VAL A 245 9.83 -31.99 38.25
C VAL A 245 10.89 -33.01 38.67
N ASP A 246 11.55 -32.78 39.80
CA ASP A 246 12.57 -33.69 40.34
C ASP A 246 11.92 -34.94 40.96
N ASN A 247 12.08 -36.09 40.30
CA ASN A 247 11.58 -37.39 40.73
C ASN A 247 12.31 -38.54 40.00
N GLN A 248 12.04 -39.80 40.38
CA GLN A 248 12.69 -40.97 39.76
C GLN A 248 12.13 -41.34 38.39
N VAL A 249 11.02 -40.75 37.96
CA VAL A 249 10.32 -41.04 36.68
C VAL A 249 10.54 -39.94 35.63
N LYS A 250 11.64 -39.19 35.79
CA LYS A 250 11.95 -38.02 34.97
C LYS A 250 12.18 -38.34 33.50
N ASP A 251 12.69 -39.52 33.18
CA ASP A 251 12.85 -40.00 31.80
C ASP A 251 11.50 -40.01 31.05
N LYS A 252 10.41 -40.41 31.73
CA LYS A 252 9.06 -40.40 31.16
C LYS A 252 8.50 -38.99 30.96
N GLN A 253 8.89 -38.05 31.81
CA GLN A 253 8.58 -36.62 31.61
C GLN A 253 9.35 -36.05 30.42
N GLU A 254 10.63 -36.41 30.24
CA GLU A 254 11.47 -35.99 29.11
C GLU A 254 10.91 -36.50 27.77
N GLU A 255 10.49 -37.76 27.71
CA GLU A 255 9.81 -38.35 26.56
C GLU A 255 8.52 -37.57 26.20
N ALA A 256 7.67 -37.29 27.18
CA ALA A 256 6.43 -36.53 26.99
C ALA A 256 6.70 -35.07 26.59
N LEU A 257 7.72 -34.43 27.16
CA LEU A 257 8.13 -33.09 26.82
C LEU A 257 8.58 -33.00 25.36
N LYS A 258 9.42 -33.95 24.93
CA LYS A 258 9.91 -34.00 23.56
C LYS A 258 8.77 -34.18 22.55
N ASP A 259 7.86 -35.13 22.79
CA ASP A 259 6.68 -35.31 21.93
C ASP A 259 5.79 -34.05 21.90
N GLY A 260 5.52 -33.44 23.07
CA GLY A 260 4.75 -32.21 23.16
C GLY A 260 5.39 -31.05 22.37
N LEU A 261 6.71 -30.90 22.47
CA LEU A 261 7.46 -29.90 21.72
C LEU A 261 7.40 -30.17 20.21
N ASP A 262 7.74 -31.37 19.75
CA ASP A 262 7.83 -31.72 18.34
C ASP A 262 6.47 -31.74 17.63
N ARG A 263 5.46 -32.36 18.25
CA ARG A 263 4.16 -32.59 17.62
C ARG A 263 3.22 -31.40 17.73
N LEU A 264 3.32 -30.63 18.81
CA LEU A 264 2.32 -29.59 19.14
C LEU A 264 2.91 -28.19 19.14
N VAL A 265 4.03 -27.97 19.85
CA VAL A 265 4.58 -26.61 20.04
C VAL A 265 5.29 -26.11 18.79
N TYR A 266 6.28 -26.84 18.24
CA TYR A 266 7.06 -26.37 17.10
C TYR A 266 6.20 -26.06 15.87
N PRO A 267 5.26 -26.92 15.43
CA PRO A 267 4.42 -26.61 14.27
C PRO A 267 3.46 -25.44 14.53
N SER A 268 3.04 -25.23 15.78
CA SER A 268 2.24 -24.06 16.14
C SER A 268 3.06 -22.77 16.11
N ILE A 269 4.26 -22.78 16.70
CA ILE A 269 5.14 -21.61 16.78
C ILE A 269 5.70 -21.25 15.41
N GLU A 270 6.03 -22.24 14.58
CA GLU A 270 6.46 -22.01 13.20
C GLU A 270 5.37 -21.28 12.40
N ARG A 271 4.10 -21.73 12.49
CA ARG A 271 2.97 -21.04 11.86
C ARG A 271 2.79 -19.62 12.37
N GLU A 272 2.87 -19.41 13.69
CA GLU A 272 2.79 -18.06 14.27
C GLU A 272 3.91 -17.15 13.74
N ILE A 273 5.16 -17.62 13.72
CA ILE A 273 6.29 -16.84 13.22
C ILE A 273 6.18 -16.56 11.71
N ARG A 274 5.75 -17.55 10.91
CA ARG A 274 5.52 -17.36 9.46
C ARG A 274 4.40 -16.35 9.21
N ASN A 275 3.34 -16.36 10.02
CA ASN A 275 2.27 -15.36 9.96
C ASN A 275 2.80 -13.96 10.32
N ASP A 276 3.53 -13.82 11.43
CA ASP A 276 4.13 -12.54 11.84
C ASP A 276 5.02 -11.94 10.73
N LEU A 277 5.84 -12.77 10.09
CA LEU A 277 6.69 -12.35 8.98
C LEU A 277 5.87 -11.91 7.77
N THR A 278 4.78 -12.63 7.49
CA THR A 278 3.88 -12.36 6.37
C THR A 278 3.14 -11.04 6.57
N GLU A 279 2.53 -10.83 7.74
CA GLU A 279 1.84 -9.58 8.09
C GLU A 279 2.79 -8.39 8.02
N ARG A 280 4.00 -8.53 8.58
CA ARG A 280 5.05 -7.51 8.51
C ARG A 280 5.40 -7.18 7.06
N ALA A 281 5.54 -8.19 6.20
CA ALA A 281 5.93 -8.00 4.82
C ALA A 281 4.80 -7.43 3.95
N GLN A 282 3.56 -7.84 4.19
CA GLN A 282 2.38 -7.34 3.51
C GLN A 282 2.13 -5.86 3.87
N LYS A 283 2.23 -5.49 5.15
CA LYS A 283 2.09 -4.10 5.59
C LYS A 283 3.11 -3.18 4.92
N ASP A 284 4.38 -3.58 4.96
CA ASP A 284 5.47 -2.83 4.31
C ASP A 284 5.27 -2.71 2.79
N ALA A 285 4.79 -3.76 2.13
CA ALA A 285 4.45 -3.69 0.72
C ALA A 285 3.29 -2.71 0.46
N ILE A 286 2.20 -2.77 1.23
CA ILE A 286 1.06 -1.83 1.09
C ILE A 286 1.54 -0.38 1.27
N ASP A 287 2.42 -0.11 2.23
CA ASP A 287 3.00 1.21 2.45
C ASP A 287 3.80 1.70 1.21
N VAL A 288 4.57 0.81 0.57
CA VAL A 288 5.27 1.10 -0.69
C VAL A 288 4.29 1.40 -1.82
N PHE A 289 3.21 0.63 -1.95
CA PHE A 289 2.15 0.89 -2.94
C PHE A 289 1.55 2.30 -2.74
N ALA A 290 1.25 2.68 -1.51
CA ALA A 290 0.71 3.99 -1.17
C ALA A 290 1.68 5.14 -1.53
N LYS A 291 2.96 4.98 -1.16
CA LYS A 291 4.03 5.95 -1.45
C LYS A 291 4.28 6.12 -2.96
N ASN A 292 4.11 5.06 -3.75
CA ASN A 292 4.30 5.12 -5.20
C ASN A 292 3.07 5.64 -5.95
N LEU A 293 1.87 5.43 -5.42
CA LEU A 293 0.65 5.93 -6.06
C LEU A 293 0.53 7.46 -5.97
N LYS A 294 0.83 8.05 -4.81
CA LYS A 294 0.63 9.50 -4.59
C LYS A 294 1.36 10.38 -5.61
N PRO A 295 2.66 10.15 -5.93
CA PRO A 295 3.35 10.95 -6.94
C PRO A 295 2.77 10.78 -8.35
N LEU A 296 2.32 9.58 -8.72
CA LEU A 296 1.69 9.35 -10.04
C LEU A 296 0.40 10.16 -10.20
N LEU A 297 -0.42 10.22 -9.14
CA LEU A 297 -1.64 11.02 -9.13
C LEU A 297 -1.35 12.54 -9.14
N LEU A 298 -0.24 12.94 -8.52
CA LEU A 298 0.15 14.35 -8.40
C LEU A 298 1.08 14.81 -9.52
N MET A 299 1.36 14.00 -10.54
CA MET A 299 2.13 14.43 -11.70
C MET A 299 1.54 15.68 -12.34
N ARG A 300 2.41 16.59 -12.79
CA ARG A 300 2.00 17.86 -13.38
C ARG A 300 1.24 17.61 -14.70
N PRO A 301 0.01 18.11 -14.84
CA PRO A 301 -0.78 17.94 -16.06
C PRO A 301 -0.20 18.74 -17.24
N LEU A 302 -0.21 18.16 -18.45
CA LEU A 302 0.11 18.87 -19.69
C LEU A 302 -1.14 19.56 -20.27
N LYS A 303 -1.47 20.72 -19.70
CA LYS A 303 -2.65 21.51 -20.09
C LYS A 303 -2.51 22.10 -21.49
N ASN A 304 -3.64 22.35 -22.17
CA ASN A 304 -3.73 23.10 -23.43
C ASN A 304 -2.93 22.51 -24.61
N ASN A 305 -2.75 21.19 -24.64
CA ASN A 305 -2.04 20.49 -25.71
C ASN A 305 -2.94 19.45 -26.37
N ARG A 306 -2.89 19.40 -27.71
CA ARG A 306 -3.54 18.35 -28.50
C ARG A 306 -2.62 17.15 -28.61
N VAL A 307 -3.15 15.97 -28.29
CA VAL A 307 -2.35 14.77 -28.04
C VAL A 307 -2.62 13.69 -29.10
N LEU A 308 -1.55 13.13 -29.66
CA LEU A 308 -1.59 11.87 -30.41
C LEU A 308 -1.34 10.71 -29.43
N ALA A 309 -2.39 10.04 -28.99
CA ALA A 309 -2.27 8.94 -28.06
C ALA A 309 -1.99 7.63 -28.80
N MET A 310 -1.01 6.87 -28.33
CA MET A 310 -0.53 5.64 -28.97
C MET A 310 -0.44 4.53 -27.92
N ASP A 311 -1.23 3.47 -28.13
CA ASP A 311 -1.19 2.21 -27.37
C ASP A 311 -0.48 1.13 -28.20
N PRO A 312 0.82 0.89 -27.93
CA PRO A 312 1.66 0.02 -28.75
C PRO A 312 1.16 -1.43 -28.84
N GLY A 313 1.60 -2.13 -29.89
CA GLY A 313 1.30 -3.55 -30.03
C GLY A 313 1.96 -4.18 -31.25
N TYR A 314 2.39 -5.44 -31.12
CA TYR A 314 2.93 -6.22 -32.24
C TYR A 314 1.82 -6.72 -33.15
N ARG A 315 1.13 -7.80 -32.74
CA ARG A 315 0.17 -8.53 -33.59
C ARG A 315 -1.08 -7.72 -33.92
N THR A 316 -1.60 -7.00 -32.93
CA THR A 316 -2.84 -6.20 -33.03
C THR A 316 -2.60 -4.78 -33.53
N GLY A 317 -1.33 -4.43 -33.82
CA GLY A 317 -0.94 -3.07 -34.21
C GLY A 317 -0.92 -2.08 -33.05
N CYS A 318 -0.43 -0.88 -33.34
CA CYS A 318 -0.49 0.26 -32.44
C CYS A 318 -1.83 0.97 -32.63
N LYS A 319 -2.62 1.09 -31.55
CA LYS A 319 -3.91 1.78 -31.57
C LYS A 319 -3.64 3.26 -31.32
N VAL A 320 -4.31 4.12 -32.09
CA VAL A 320 -4.02 5.55 -32.14
C VAL A 320 -5.30 6.35 -31.96
N ALA A 321 -5.25 7.37 -31.12
CA ALA A 321 -6.35 8.32 -30.93
C ALA A 321 -5.83 9.77 -30.97
N ALA A 322 -6.47 10.63 -31.75
CA ALA A 322 -6.23 12.07 -31.75
C ALA A 322 -7.15 12.73 -30.70
N LEU A 323 -6.56 13.46 -29.76
CA LEU A 323 -7.28 14.14 -28.68
C LEU A 323 -7.12 15.67 -28.80
N ASP A 324 -8.20 16.41 -28.56
CA ASP A 324 -8.11 17.87 -28.38
C ASP A 324 -7.55 18.23 -27.00
N GLU A 325 -7.37 19.52 -26.74
CA GLU A 325 -6.85 20.06 -25.49
C GLU A 325 -7.66 19.72 -24.22
N TYR A 326 -8.91 19.26 -24.39
CA TYR A 326 -9.80 18.84 -23.29
C TYR A 326 -9.95 17.31 -23.21
N GLY A 327 -9.20 16.56 -24.04
CA GLY A 327 -9.22 15.11 -24.09
C GLY A 327 -10.44 14.54 -24.83
N LYS A 328 -11.14 15.33 -25.63
CA LYS A 328 -12.18 14.83 -26.55
C LYS A 328 -11.52 14.11 -27.72
N VAL A 329 -12.10 12.97 -28.10
CA VAL A 329 -11.62 12.18 -29.24
C VAL A 329 -12.02 12.86 -30.55
N LEU A 330 -11.03 13.10 -31.41
CA LEU A 330 -11.19 13.78 -32.71
C LEU A 330 -11.14 12.81 -33.90
N ASP A 331 -10.33 11.75 -33.79
CA ASP A 331 -10.13 10.69 -34.79
C ASP A 331 -9.44 9.50 -34.11
N HIS A 332 -9.50 8.33 -34.74
CA HIS A 332 -8.77 7.16 -34.27
C HIS A 332 -8.42 6.22 -35.44
N THR A 333 -7.36 5.45 -35.28
CA THR A 333 -6.92 4.48 -36.28
C THR A 333 -6.08 3.37 -35.63
N VAL A 334 -5.68 2.38 -36.42
CA VAL A 334 -4.72 1.34 -36.03
C VAL A 334 -3.63 1.26 -37.09
N ILE A 335 -2.38 1.38 -36.67
CA ILE A 335 -1.21 1.30 -37.56
C ILE A 335 -0.38 0.04 -37.24
N TYR A 336 0.31 -0.50 -38.24
CA TYR A 336 1.07 -1.74 -38.11
C TYR A 336 2.56 -1.51 -38.42
N ILE A 337 3.25 -0.89 -37.47
CA ILE A 337 4.66 -0.47 -37.65
C ILE A 337 5.67 -1.63 -37.54
N THR A 338 5.26 -2.79 -37.01
CA THR A 338 6.14 -3.96 -36.77
C THR A 338 5.90 -5.13 -37.73
N LYS A 339 4.99 -5.00 -38.69
CA LYS A 339 4.62 -6.11 -39.58
C LYS A 339 5.43 -6.14 -40.89
N SER A 340 5.49 -5.02 -41.62
CA SER A 340 6.21 -4.91 -42.89
C SER A 340 6.54 -3.44 -43.20
N ASP A 341 7.58 -3.19 -44.01
CA ASP A 341 7.97 -1.82 -44.39
C ASP A 341 6.84 -1.06 -45.08
N ARG A 342 6.07 -1.76 -45.94
CA ARG A 342 4.89 -1.18 -46.61
C ARG A 342 3.82 -0.74 -45.62
N GLU A 343 3.58 -1.51 -44.56
CA GLU A 343 2.62 -1.14 -43.51
C GLU A 343 3.16 -0.04 -42.60
N LYS A 344 4.48 -0.01 -42.36
CA LYS A 344 5.14 1.10 -41.66
C LYS A 344 4.95 2.41 -42.44
N GLU A 345 5.26 2.45 -43.73
CA GLU A 345 5.05 3.63 -44.60
C GLU A 345 3.58 4.08 -44.65
N ALA A 346 2.65 3.13 -44.67
CA ALA A 346 1.21 3.43 -44.61
C ALA A 346 0.84 4.08 -43.27
N GLY A 347 1.41 3.57 -42.17
CA GLY A 347 1.29 4.17 -40.83
C GLY A 347 1.85 5.59 -40.78
N GLU A 348 3.04 5.84 -41.34
CA GLU A 348 3.65 7.18 -41.39
C GLU A 348 2.74 8.19 -42.07
N LYS A 349 2.20 7.84 -43.25
CA LYS A 349 1.27 8.70 -44.00
C LYS A 349 0.02 9.03 -43.19
N GLU A 350 -0.53 8.03 -42.51
CA GLU A 350 -1.73 8.20 -41.70
C GLU A 350 -1.47 9.05 -40.45
N ILE A 351 -0.35 8.85 -39.76
CA ILE A 351 0.02 9.67 -38.59
C ILE A 351 0.28 11.12 -39.02
N LEU A 352 1.00 11.35 -40.12
CA LEU A 352 1.20 12.71 -40.65
C LEU A 352 -0.12 13.39 -41.04
N ARG A 353 -1.09 12.63 -41.58
CA ARG A 353 -2.44 13.13 -41.86
C ARG A 353 -3.12 13.60 -40.57
N LEU A 354 -3.09 12.79 -39.51
CA LEU A 354 -3.70 13.13 -38.22
C LEU A 354 -3.05 14.37 -37.57
N ILE A 355 -1.72 14.41 -37.54
CA ILE A 355 -0.95 15.52 -36.97
C ILE A 355 -1.34 16.84 -37.67
N LYS A 356 -1.32 16.86 -39.01
CA LYS A 356 -1.65 18.06 -39.80
C LYS A 356 -3.12 18.46 -39.70
N LYS A 357 -4.04 17.48 -39.76
CA LYS A 357 -5.49 17.74 -39.73
C LYS A 357 -5.95 18.34 -38.41
N TYR A 358 -5.38 17.88 -37.30
CA TYR A 358 -5.84 18.25 -35.95
C TYR A 358 -4.90 19.16 -35.17
N GLY A 359 -3.72 19.47 -35.72
CA GLY A 359 -2.71 20.29 -35.06
C GLY A 359 -2.17 19.62 -33.80
N LEU A 360 -1.85 18.32 -33.88
CA LEU A 360 -1.35 17.56 -32.73
C LEU A 360 0.09 17.98 -32.41
N GLN A 361 0.39 18.23 -31.14
CA GLN A 361 1.66 18.83 -30.68
C GLN A 361 2.53 17.84 -29.91
N VAL A 362 1.89 16.86 -29.24
CA VAL A 362 2.61 15.89 -28.40
C VAL A 362 2.06 14.49 -28.62
N ALA A 363 2.94 13.51 -28.77
CA ALA A 363 2.56 12.10 -28.79
C ALA A 363 2.70 11.47 -27.39
N SER A 364 1.66 10.78 -26.92
CA SER A 364 1.69 10.01 -25.66
C SER A 364 1.79 8.53 -26.01
N ILE A 365 2.91 7.89 -25.68
CA ILE A 365 3.20 6.50 -26.03
C ILE A 365 3.13 5.64 -24.77
N GLY A 366 2.29 4.60 -24.78
CA GLY A 366 2.22 3.62 -23.69
C GLY A 366 3.56 2.90 -23.48
N ASN A 367 3.93 2.64 -22.23
CA ASN A 367 5.20 1.98 -21.88
C ASN A 367 5.15 0.45 -21.89
N GLY A 368 4.19 -0.16 -22.58
CA GLY A 368 4.03 -1.60 -22.65
C GLY A 368 4.70 -2.30 -23.81
N THR A 369 4.02 -3.32 -24.31
CA THR A 369 4.54 -4.21 -25.36
C THR A 369 4.65 -3.47 -26.69
N ALA A 370 5.81 -3.54 -27.35
CA ALA A 370 6.14 -2.80 -28.57
C ALA A 370 6.27 -1.27 -28.41
N SER A 371 6.39 -0.79 -27.17
CA SER A 371 6.57 0.64 -26.87
C SER A 371 7.83 1.21 -27.48
N ARG A 372 8.92 0.44 -27.49
CA ARG A 372 10.21 0.82 -28.06
C ARG A 372 10.15 1.02 -29.56
N GLU A 373 9.51 0.10 -30.28
CA GLU A 373 9.32 0.17 -31.72
C GLU A 373 8.44 1.37 -32.09
N THR A 374 7.41 1.65 -31.28
CA THR A 374 6.56 2.84 -31.42
C THR A 374 7.32 4.13 -31.13
N GLU A 375 8.18 4.13 -30.11
CA GLU A 375 9.05 5.26 -29.77
C GLU A 375 10.00 5.57 -30.91
N GLN A 376 10.71 4.56 -31.44
CA GLN A 376 11.62 4.73 -32.57
C GLN A 376 10.88 5.24 -33.80
N PHE A 377 9.72 4.65 -34.11
CA PHE A 377 8.88 5.10 -35.22
C PHE A 377 8.49 6.58 -35.09
N MET A 378 8.07 7.02 -33.90
CA MET A 378 7.72 8.44 -33.68
C MET A 378 8.93 9.35 -33.72
N SER A 379 10.07 8.91 -33.17
CA SER A 379 11.34 9.64 -33.24
C SER A 379 11.76 9.87 -34.69
N ASP A 380 11.83 8.81 -35.49
CA ASP A 380 12.17 8.88 -36.92
C ASP A 380 11.21 9.83 -37.64
N LEU A 381 9.90 9.65 -37.44
CA LEU A 381 8.87 10.47 -38.08
C LEU A 381 9.01 11.97 -37.77
N ILE A 382 9.30 12.31 -36.50
CA ILE A 382 9.50 13.69 -36.05
C ILE A 382 10.76 14.28 -36.71
N GLN A 383 11.86 13.54 -36.73
CA GLN A 383 13.14 13.99 -37.27
C GLN A 383 13.10 14.13 -38.79
N ASP A 384 12.66 13.09 -39.49
CA ASP A 384 12.64 13.00 -40.96
C ASP A 384 11.70 14.04 -41.59
N ASN A 385 10.65 14.44 -40.88
CA ASN A 385 9.68 15.43 -41.34
C ASN A 385 9.82 16.81 -40.67
N HIS A 386 10.84 17.00 -39.83
CA HIS A 386 11.08 18.24 -39.07
C HIS A 386 9.82 18.76 -38.36
N LEU A 387 9.08 17.87 -37.70
CA LEU A 387 7.84 18.23 -37.04
C LEU A 387 8.11 19.05 -35.78
N ASP A 388 7.31 20.09 -35.56
CA ASP A 388 7.23 20.78 -34.26
C ASP A 388 6.38 19.96 -33.28
N MET A 389 6.84 18.74 -33.02
CA MET A 389 6.18 17.76 -32.18
C MET A 389 7.20 17.13 -31.24
N THR A 390 6.75 16.79 -30.04
CA THR A 390 7.51 16.00 -29.08
C THR A 390 6.73 14.74 -28.71
N TYR A 391 7.37 13.81 -28.01
CA TYR A 391 6.66 12.66 -27.46
C TYR A 391 7.02 12.44 -25.99
N ALA A 392 6.14 11.74 -25.27
CA ALA A 392 6.30 11.34 -23.89
C ALA A 392 5.96 9.85 -23.73
N ILE A 393 6.69 9.17 -22.84
CA ILE A 393 6.40 7.79 -22.45
C ILE A 393 5.48 7.79 -21.22
N THR A 394 4.26 7.33 -21.41
CA THR A 394 3.20 7.34 -20.41
C THR A 394 2.99 5.94 -19.84
N ASN A 395 2.83 5.86 -18.51
CA ASN A 395 2.48 4.60 -17.86
C ASN A 395 1.12 4.11 -18.37
N GLU A 396 1.05 2.91 -18.95
CA GLU A 396 -0.18 2.30 -19.46
C GLU A 396 -0.87 1.36 -18.46
N ALA A 397 -0.28 1.14 -17.27
CA ALA A 397 -0.82 0.23 -16.27
C ALA A 397 -2.29 0.56 -15.95
N GLY A 398 -3.16 -0.44 -16.02
CA GLY A 398 -4.60 -0.27 -15.82
C GLY A 398 -5.37 0.31 -17.02
N ALA A 399 -4.72 0.69 -18.13
CA ALA A 399 -5.44 1.18 -19.32
C ALA A 399 -6.30 0.09 -19.95
N SER A 400 -5.81 -1.14 -19.98
CA SER A 400 -6.57 -2.32 -20.39
C SER A 400 -7.76 -2.60 -19.47
N ILE A 401 -7.58 -2.47 -18.16
CA ILE A 401 -8.66 -2.60 -17.16
C ILE A 401 -9.73 -1.54 -17.39
N TYR A 402 -9.34 -0.27 -17.58
CA TYR A 402 -10.28 0.81 -17.91
C TYR A 402 -11.02 0.51 -19.22
N SER A 403 -10.31 0.09 -20.26
CA SER A 403 -10.88 -0.14 -21.59
C SER A 403 -11.99 -1.19 -21.61
N ALA A 404 -11.83 -2.25 -20.81
CA ALA A 404 -12.77 -3.33 -20.62
C ALA A 404 -13.80 -3.07 -19.51
N SER A 405 -13.68 -1.95 -18.79
CA SER A 405 -14.58 -1.62 -17.69
C SER A 405 -15.95 -1.15 -18.19
N LYS A 406 -16.95 -1.25 -17.31
CA LYS A 406 -18.27 -0.67 -17.54
C LYS A 406 -18.20 0.84 -17.80
N LEU A 407 -17.34 1.55 -17.07
CA LEU A 407 -17.14 3.00 -17.25
C LEU A 407 -16.58 3.32 -18.63
N GLY A 408 -15.56 2.59 -19.09
CA GLY A 408 -15.00 2.78 -20.43
C GLY A 408 -16.03 2.51 -21.55
N ALA A 409 -16.91 1.52 -21.36
CA ALA A 409 -18.02 1.24 -22.27
C ALA A 409 -19.11 2.32 -22.25
N GLU A 410 -19.37 2.94 -21.09
CA GLU A 410 -20.31 4.07 -20.95
C GLU A 410 -19.76 5.36 -21.57
N GLU A 411 -18.46 5.64 -21.40
CA GLU A 411 -17.81 6.82 -22.00
C GLU A 411 -17.67 6.70 -23.52
N PHE A 412 -17.47 5.48 -24.05
CA PHE A 412 -17.22 5.23 -25.46
C PHE A 412 -17.94 3.97 -25.99
N PRO A 413 -19.28 4.00 -26.10
CA PRO A 413 -20.07 2.83 -26.48
C PRO A 413 -19.76 2.34 -27.90
N ASP A 414 -19.50 3.28 -28.83
CA ASP A 414 -19.30 2.98 -30.25
C ASP A 414 -17.84 2.72 -30.64
N LEU A 415 -16.90 2.82 -29.70
CA LEU A 415 -15.48 2.55 -29.96
C LEU A 415 -15.08 1.14 -29.52
N ASP A 416 -14.20 0.52 -30.30
CA ASP A 416 -13.58 -0.75 -29.94
C ASP A 416 -12.83 -0.64 -28.60
N VAL A 417 -12.83 -1.75 -27.85
CA VAL A 417 -12.17 -1.85 -26.54
C VAL A 417 -10.72 -1.38 -26.62
N THR A 418 -9.98 -1.74 -27.67
CA THR A 418 -8.56 -1.43 -27.78
C THR A 418 -8.27 0.05 -28.01
N VAL A 419 -9.18 0.81 -28.65
CA VAL A 419 -9.04 2.26 -28.86
C VAL A 419 -9.22 3.02 -27.54
N ARG A 420 -10.08 2.53 -26.64
CA ARG A 420 -10.29 3.12 -25.31
C ARG A 420 -9.02 3.12 -24.47
N GLY A 421 -8.17 2.10 -24.62
CA GLY A 421 -6.85 2.03 -24.00
C GLY A 421 -5.94 3.20 -24.43
N ALA A 422 -5.83 3.43 -25.74
CA ALA A 422 -5.08 4.55 -26.30
C ALA A 422 -5.61 5.90 -25.79
N ILE A 423 -6.93 6.08 -25.76
CA ILE A 423 -7.54 7.31 -25.23
C ILE A 423 -7.13 7.56 -23.78
N SER A 424 -7.13 6.52 -22.94
CA SER A 424 -6.70 6.63 -21.54
C SER A 424 -5.22 7.04 -21.43
N ILE A 425 -4.34 6.45 -22.24
CA ILE A 425 -2.91 6.81 -22.29
C ILE A 425 -2.71 8.29 -22.68
N GLY A 426 -3.49 8.79 -23.64
CA GLY A 426 -3.45 10.22 -24.02
C GLY A 426 -3.92 11.15 -22.91
N ARG A 427 -5.07 10.83 -22.31
CA ARG A 427 -5.67 11.64 -21.23
C ARG A 427 -4.82 11.66 -19.96
N ARG A 428 -4.08 10.59 -19.65
CA ARG A 428 -3.11 10.56 -18.55
C ARG A 428 -2.01 11.60 -18.70
N LEU A 429 -1.57 11.89 -19.93
CA LEU A 429 -0.57 12.93 -20.16
C LEU A 429 -1.19 14.33 -19.93
N GLN A 430 -2.45 14.52 -20.33
CA GLN A 430 -3.16 15.78 -20.17
C GLN A 430 -3.49 16.08 -18.70
N ASP A 431 -4.10 15.13 -17.98
CA ASP A 431 -4.27 15.18 -16.53
C ASP A 431 -4.23 13.78 -15.91
N PRO A 432 -3.09 13.40 -15.29
CA PRO A 432 -2.93 12.10 -14.63
C PRO A 432 -4.00 11.82 -13.57
N LEU A 433 -4.33 12.81 -12.74
CA LEU A 433 -5.27 12.64 -11.64
C LEU A 433 -6.67 12.34 -12.17
N ALA A 434 -7.14 13.14 -13.12
CA ALA A 434 -8.50 13.04 -13.67
C ALA A 434 -8.75 11.72 -14.42
N GLU A 435 -7.70 11.13 -15.00
CA GLU A 435 -7.80 9.87 -15.73
C GLU A 435 -7.53 8.64 -14.84
N LEU A 436 -6.54 8.69 -13.94
CA LEU A 436 -6.20 7.56 -13.07
C LEU A 436 -7.28 7.23 -12.03
N VAL A 437 -8.07 8.22 -11.57
CA VAL A 437 -9.21 7.99 -10.66
C VAL A 437 -10.31 7.11 -11.26
N LYS A 438 -10.32 6.92 -12.59
CA LYS A 438 -11.28 6.05 -13.29
C LYS A 438 -10.95 4.57 -13.15
N ILE A 439 -9.76 4.25 -12.61
CA ILE A 439 -9.25 2.89 -12.47
C ILE A 439 -9.22 2.53 -10.99
N GLU A 440 -9.55 1.28 -10.66
CA GLU A 440 -9.34 0.79 -9.31
C GLU A 440 -7.86 0.93 -8.92
N PRO A 441 -7.52 1.61 -7.81
CA PRO A 441 -6.14 2.05 -7.55
C PRO A 441 -5.08 0.95 -7.55
N ARG A 442 -5.45 -0.27 -7.13
CA ARG A 442 -4.58 -1.45 -7.15
C ARG A 442 -4.08 -1.81 -8.55
N HIS A 443 -4.79 -1.45 -9.61
CA HIS A 443 -4.43 -1.78 -10.99
C HIS A 443 -3.52 -0.73 -11.66
N ILE A 444 -3.12 0.33 -10.95
CA ILE A 444 -2.27 1.41 -11.48
C ILE A 444 -0.78 0.98 -11.51
N GLY A 445 -0.45 -0.26 -11.12
CA GLY A 445 0.87 -0.85 -11.33
C GLY A 445 1.98 -0.24 -10.48
N VAL A 446 1.68 0.06 -9.22
CA VAL A 446 2.57 0.84 -8.32
C VAL A 446 3.41 -0.01 -7.38
N GLY A 447 3.37 -1.34 -7.53
CA GLY A 447 4.16 -2.26 -6.72
C GLY A 447 4.05 -3.72 -7.17
N GLN A 448 4.89 -4.57 -6.59
CA GLN A 448 4.95 -6.01 -6.87
C GLN A 448 4.07 -6.81 -5.89
N TYR A 449 3.79 -8.07 -6.22
CA TYR A 449 3.04 -9.00 -5.34
C TYR A 449 1.62 -8.52 -4.97
N GLN A 450 0.99 -7.64 -5.75
CA GLN A 450 -0.34 -7.09 -5.44
C GLN A 450 -1.42 -8.16 -5.18
N HIS A 451 -1.29 -9.33 -5.80
CA HIS A 451 -2.21 -10.46 -5.65
C HIS A 451 -1.94 -11.32 -4.39
N ASP A 452 -0.81 -11.07 -3.72
CA ASP A 452 -0.38 -11.75 -2.50
C ASP A 452 -0.62 -10.87 -1.25
N LEU A 453 -1.16 -9.67 -1.43
CA LEU A 453 -1.50 -8.72 -0.35
C LEU A 453 -2.97 -8.87 0.09
N PRO A 454 -3.30 -8.53 1.36
CA PRO A 454 -4.68 -8.50 1.83
C PRO A 454 -5.49 -7.47 1.02
N LYS A 455 -6.43 -7.96 0.21
CA LYS A 455 -7.18 -7.15 -0.76
C LYS A 455 -7.88 -5.93 -0.14
N GLN A 456 -8.54 -6.10 1.01
CA GLN A 456 -9.30 -5.04 1.67
C GLN A 456 -8.38 -3.93 2.21
N GLU A 457 -7.27 -4.29 2.85
CA GLU A 457 -6.31 -3.33 3.40
C GLU A 457 -5.60 -2.56 2.29
N LEU A 458 -5.20 -3.24 1.21
CA LEU A 458 -4.60 -2.60 0.03
C LEU A 458 -5.59 -1.62 -0.61
N GLU A 459 -6.83 -2.06 -0.86
CA GLU A 459 -7.86 -1.21 -1.46
C GLU A 459 -8.17 0.02 -0.60
N GLY A 460 -8.37 -0.16 0.71
CA GLY A 460 -8.65 0.95 1.63
C GLY A 460 -7.51 1.96 1.70
N THR A 461 -6.25 1.47 1.75
CA THR A 461 -5.08 2.34 1.79
C THR A 461 -4.94 3.15 0.51
N LEU A 462 -5.04 2.49 -0.65
CA LEU A 462 -4.89 3.17 -1.94
C LEU A 462 -6.05 4.12 -2.24
N GLN A 463 -7.29 3.78 -1.87
CA GLN A 463 -8.42 4.71 -1.94
C GLN A 463 -8.19 5.96 -1.08
N GLY A 464 -7.59 5.79 0.09
CA GLY A 464 -7.16 6.91 0.93
C GLY A 464 -6.19 7.84 0.21
N VAL A 465 -5.16 7.28 -0.43
CA VAL A 465 -4.19 8.06 -1.22
C VAL A 465 -4.86 8.82 -2.37
N VAL A 466 -5.82 8.20 -3.06
CA VAL A 466 -6.59 8.86 -4.13
C VAL A 466 -7.41 10.01 -3.56
N GLN A 467 -8.16 9.77 -2.49
CA GLN A 467 -8.96 10.79 -1.82
C GLN A 467 -8.07 11.97 -1.41
N ASP A 468 -6.92 11.71 -0.79
CA ASP A 468 -6.00 12.77 -0.34
C ASP A 468 -5.47 13.56 -1.53
N SER A 469 -5.12 12.90 -2.63
CA SER A 469 -4.61 13.55 -3.84
C SER A 469 -5.67 14.43 -4.50
N VAL A 470 -6.90 13.94 -4.64
CA VAL A 470 -8.04 14.68 -5.21
C VAL A 470 -8.38 15.90 -4.37
N ASN A 471 -8.51 15.74 -3.06
CA ASN A 471 -8.86 16.85 -2.17
C ASN A 471 -7.69 17.84 -2.01
N ARG A 472 -6.44 17.37 -2.13
CA ARG A 472 -5.26 18.25 -2.17
C ARG A 472 -5.30 19.20 -3.35
N VAL A 473 -5.52 18.66 -4.56
CA VAL A 473 -5.59 19.43 -5.82
C VAL A 473 -6.85 20.30 -5.89
N GLY A 474 -7.98 19.80 -5.38
CA GLY A 474 -9.28 20.41 -5.59
C GLY A 474 -9.85 20.04 -6.95
N VAL A 475 -11.17 20.18 -7.09
CA VAL A 475 -11.91 19.69 -8.27
C VAL A 475 -12.85 20.78 -8.76
N ASP A 476 -12.84 21.03 -10.06
CA ASP A 476 -13.83 21.91 -10.68
C ASP A 476 -15.13 21.16 -10.97
N PRO A 477 -16.25 21.50 -10.30
CA PRO A 477 -17.52 20.82 -10.51
C PRO A 477 -18.08 21.01 -11.93
N ASN A 478 -17.60 21.99 -12.70
CA ASN A 478 -18.07 22.24 -14.07
C ASN A 478 -17.43 21.32 -15.11
N THR A 479 -16.22 20.82 -14.85
CA THR A 479 -15.45 20.02 -15.82
C THR A 479 -15.20 18.59 -15.33
N ALA A 480 -15.21 18.35 -14.03
CA ALA A 480 -14.88 17.06 -13.45
C ALA A 480 -15.83 15.93 -13.87
N SER A 481 -15.28 14.72 -13.99
CA SER A 481 -16.04 13.49 -14.22
C SER A 481 -16.70 12.99 -12.94
N VAL A 482 -17.70 12.10 -13.08
CA VAL A 482 -18.34 11.43 -11.92
C VAL A 482 -17.31 10.69 -11.05
N PRO A 483 -16.36 9.90 -11.60
CA PRO A 483 -15.31 9.28 -10.80
C PRO A 483 -14.48 10.29 -10.00
N LEU A 484 -14.03 11.39 -10.61
CA LEU A 484 -13.23 12.40 -9.91
C LEU A 484 -14.01 13.06 -8.76
N LEU A 485 -15.25 13.47 -9.02
CA LEU A 485 -16.14 14.05 -8.01
C LEU A 485 -16.42 13.08 -6.87
N SER A 486 -16.48 11.77 -7.13
CA SER A 486 -16.78 10.78 -6.09
C SER A 486 -15.71 10.67 -5.00
N TYR A 487 -14.47 11.07 -5.29
CA TYR A 487 -13.37 11.12 -4.33
C TYR A 487 -13.29 12.45 -3.55
N VAL A 488 -14.11 13.45 -3.91
CA VAL A 488 -14.21 14.69 -3.13
C VAL A 488 -14.85 14.39 -1.77
N ALA A 489 -14.23 14.88 -0.71
CA ALA A 489 -14.71 14.75 0.66
C ALA A 489 -16.19 15.14 0.76
N GLY A 490 -17.03 14.25 1.31
CA GLY A 490 -18.46 14.51 1.50
C GLY A 490 -19.37 14.32 0.27
N ILE A 491 -18.83 13.96 -0.90
CA ILE A 491 -19.61 13.79 -2.14
C ILE A 491 -19.99 12.32 -2.37
N GLY A 492 -19.01 11.45 -2.60
CA GLY A 492 -19.25 10.04 -2.94
C GLY A 492 -19.98 9.83 -4.28
N PRO A 493 -20.20 8.57 -4.69
CA PRO A 493 -20.66 8.26 -6.05
C PRO A 493 -22.05 8.78 -6.40
N LYS A 494 -22.97 8.82 -5.42
CA LYS A 494 -24.36 9.22 -5.65
C LYS A 494 -24.46 10.73 -5.91
N LEU A 495 -23.86 11.55 -5.04
CA LEU A 495 -23.92 13.00 -5.17
C LEU A 495 -23.09 13.49 -6.37
N ALA A 496 -21.98 12.82 -6.69
CA ALA A 496 -21.22 13.10 -7.91
C ALA A 496 -22.07 13.04 -9.18
N LYS A 497 -22.95 12.02 -9.30
CA LYS A 497 -23.89 11.91 -10.43
C LYS A 497 -24.92 13.04 -10.45
N GLU A 498 -25.44 13.42 -9.29
CA GLU A 498 -26.41 14.52 -9.19
C GLU A 498 -25.76 15.88 -9.50
N ILE A 499 -24.49 16.11 -9.15
CA ILE A 499 -23.73 17.33 -9.54
C ILE A 499 -23.59 17.42 -11.05
N VAL A 500 -23.15 16.33 -11.71
CA VAL A 500 -23.02 16.30 -13.18
C VAL A 500 -24.37 16.50 -13.85
N LYS A 501 -25.41 15.81 -13.36
CA LYS A 501 -26.78 15.97 -13.85
C LYS A 501 -27.27 17.42 -13.71
N TYR A 502 -27.03 18.05 -12.56
CA TYR A 502 -27.41 19.45 -12.34
C TYR A 502 -26.78 20.36 -13.38
N ARG A 503 -25.46 20.26 -13.61
CA ARG A 503 -24.79 21.14 -14.59
C ARG A 503 -25.23 20.90 -16.04
N GLU A 504 -25.62 19.67 -16.37
CA GLU A 504 -26.17 19.33 -17.69
C GLU A 504 -27.58 19.91 -17.89
N GLU A 505 -28.41 19.95 -16.85
CA GLU A 505 -29.78 20.46 -16.91
C GLU A 505 -29.89 21.98 -16.71
N LYS A 506 -29.01 22.58 -15.90
CA LYS A 506 -29.08 23.98 -15.46
C LYS A 506 -27.97 24.86 -16.03
N GLY A 507 -26.93 24.28 -16.62
CA GLY A 507 -25.72 24.99 -17.02
C GLY A 507 -24.64 24.97 -15.92
N PRO A 508 -23.48 25.60 -16.18
CA PRO A 508 -22.35 25.58 -15.25
C PRO A 508 -22.67 26.30 -13.94
N PHE A 509 -22.03 25.86 -12.86
CA PHE A 509 -22.02 26.55 -11.57
C PHE A 509 -21.20 27.83 -11.65
N HIS A 510 -21.75 28.94 -11.16
CA HIS A 510 -21.06 30.24 -11.08
C HIS A 510 -20.64 30.61 -9.65
N SER A 511 -21.22 29.93 -8.65
CA SER A 511 -20.88 30.08 -7.25
C SER A 511 -21.02 28.77 -6.48
N ARG A 512 -20.28 28.62 -5.39
CA ARG A 512 -20.45 27.47 -4.49
C ARG A 512 -21.85 27.42 -3.86
N LYS A 513 -22.56 28.54 -3.79
CA LYS A 513 -23.91 28.58 -3.21
C LYS A 513 -24.89 27.73 -4.01
N GLU A 514 -24.75 27.70 -5.34
CA GLU A 514 -25.60 26.90 -6.24
C GLU A 514 -25.45 25.39 -6.01
N LEU A 515 -24.30 24.93 -5.48
CA LEU A 515 -24.13 23.52 -5.14
C LEU A 515 -25.17 23.03 -4.11
N LYS A 516 -25.69 23.93 -3.25
CA LYS A 516 -26.75 23.60 -2.28
C LYS A 516 -28.09 23.25 -2.93
N GLU A 517 -28.28 23.61 -4.20
CA GLU A 517 -29.48 23.29 -4.97
C GLU A 517 -29.42 21.90 -5.59
N VAL A 518 -28.23 21.26 -5.60
CA VAL A 518 -28.06 19.91 -6.10
C VAL A 518 -28.84 18.93 -5.24
N LYS A 519 -29.63 18.06 -5.88
CA LYS A 519 -30.43 17.06 -5.19
C LYS A 519 -29.54 16.15 -4.34
N GLY A 520 -29.82 16.09 -3.04
CA GLY A 520 -29.05 15.30 -2.08
C GLY A 520 -27.84 16.02 -1.46
N MET A 521 -27.53 17.25 -1.89
CA MET A 521 -26.55 18.09 -1.21
C MET A 521 -27.13 18.65 0.10
N GLY A 522 -26.97 17.91 1.20
CA GLY A 522 -27.34 18.38 2.52
C GLY A 522 -26.31 19.36 3.13
N PRO A 523 -26.65 20.03 4.26
CA PRO A 523 -25.73 20.94 4.94
C PRO A 523 -24.38 20.29 5.33
N ALA A 524 -24.41 19.05 5.82
CA ALA A 524 -23.20 18.28 6.15
C ALA A 524 -22.35 17.98 4.92
N SER A 525 -22.94 17.45 3.83
CA SER A 525 -22.21 17.21 2.58
C SER A 525 -21.61 18.49 2.00
N PHE A 526 -22.36 19.60 2.06
CA PHE A 526 -21.87 20.89 1.61
C PHE A 526 -20.67 21.36 2.45
N GLN A 527 -20.78 21.28 3.78
CA GLN A 527 -19.67 21.63 4.68
C GLN A 527 -18.43 20.77 4.40
N GLN A 528 -18.59 19.46 4.24
CA GLN A 528 -17.46 18.57 3.99
C GLN A 528 -16.79 18.79 2.62
N SER A 529 -17.53 19.29 1.62
CA SER A 529 -17.06 19.32 0.22
C SER A 529 -16.72 20.71 -0.31
N ALA A 530 -17.34 21.78 0.20
CA ALA A 530 -17.33 23.08 -0.47
C ALA A 530 -15.93 23.64 -0.70
N GLY A 531 -15.03 23.54 0.29
CA GLY A 531 -13.65 24.02 0.16
C GLY A 531 -12.77 23.22 -0.81
N PHE A 532 -13.21 22.03 -1.22
CA PHE A 532 -12.52 21.18 -2.19
C PHE A 532 -13.04 21.37 -3.63
N LEU A 533 -14.22 21.97 -3.79
CA LEU A 533 -14.81 22.27 -5.09
C LEU A 533 -14.41 23.69 -5.52
N ARG A 534 -13.62 23.83 -6.59
CA ARG A 534 -13.08 25.11 -7.07
C ARG A 534 -13.69 25.48 -8.41
N ILE A 535 -14.46 26.55 -8.45
CA ILE A 535 -15.13 26.98 -9.69
C ILE A 535 -14.18 27.97 -10.38
N VAL A 536 -13.61 27.58 -11.52
CA VAL A 536 -12.55 28.35 -12.22
C VAL A 536 -13.04 29.75 -12.61
N ASP A 537 -14.23 29.86 -13.20
CA ASP A 537 -14.82 31.12 -13.67
C ASP A 537 -15.85 31.69 -12.67
N ALA A 538 -15.61 31.53 -11.36
CA ALA A 538 -16.55 31.97 -10.34
C ALA A 538 -16.68 33.50 -10.25
N GLU A 539 -17.88 33.99 -9.93
CA GLU A 539 -18.11 35.42 -9.67
C GLU A 539 -17.35 35.92 -8.44
N ASN A 540 -17.24 35.07 -7.41
CA ASN A 540 -16.46 35.35 -6.21
C ASN A 540 -15.09 34.67 -6.32
N ILE A 541 -14.00 35.45 -6.25
CA ILE A 541 -12.63 34.93 -6.30
C ILE A 541 -12.35 33.87 -5.23
N LEU A 542 -13.02 33.92 -4.07
CA LEU A 542 -12.85 32.92 -3.00
C LEU A 542 -13.34 31.53 -3.42
N ASP A 543 -14.31 31.43 -4.34
CA ASP A 543 -14.80 30.16 -4.87
C ASP A 543 -13.78 29.48 -5.82
N GLN A 544 -12.74 30.21 -6.26
CA GLN A 544 -11.60 29.67 -7.02
C GLN A 544 -10.50 29.09 -6.09
N THR A 545 -10.54 29.40 -4.79
CA THR A 545 -9.49 29.03 -3.82
C THR A 545 -9.87 27.80 -2.99
N ALA A 546 -8.96 27.29 -2.17
CA ALA A 546 -9.29 26.29 -1.14
C ALA A 546 -9.94 26.90 0.13
N VAL A 547 -10.12 28.22 0.21
CA VAL A 547 -10.75 28.89 1.36
C VAL A 547 -12.17 28.36 1.52
N HIS A 548 -12.50 27.88 2.71
CA HIS A 548 -13.83 27.35 2.98
C HIS A 548 -14.87 28.47 3.13
N PRO A 549 -16.13 28.30 2.67
CA PRO A 549 -17.19 29.29 2.86
C PRO A 549 -17.42 29.77 4.30
N GLU A 550 -17.09 28.94 5.30
CA GLU A 550 -17.18 29.30 6.72
C GLU A 550 -16.20 30.41 7.13
N SER A 551 -15.13 30.61 6.35
CA SER A 551 -14.07 31.59 6.60
C SER A 551 -14.13 32.79 5.64
N TYR A 552 -15.18 32.90 4.82
CA TYR A 552 -15.33 34.03 3.88
C TYR A 552 -15.33 35.39 4.55
N PRO A 553 -15.99 35.61 5.71
CA PRO A 553 -15.91 36.89 6.40
C PRO A 553 -14.47 37.30 6.73
N LEU A 554 -13.63 36.34 7.13
CA LEU A 554 -12.22 36.56 7.45
C LEU A 554 -11.40 36.84 6.18
N ALA A 555 -11.59 36.06 5.12
CA ALA A 555 -10.91 36.25 3.85
C ALA A 555 -11.28 37.57 3.15
N GLN A 556 -12.53 38.00 3.28
CA GLN A 556 -13.01 39.27 2.75
C GLN A 556 -12.27 40.47 3.36
N LEU A 557 -11.98 40.44 4.67
CA LEU A 557 -11.18 41.49 5.34
C LEU A 557 -9.77 41.59 4.73
N LEU A 558 -9.14 40.47 4.39
CA LEU A 558 -7.83 40.46 3.74
C LEU A 558 -7.89 41.01 2.31
N LEU A 559 -8.92 40.66 1.54
CA LEU A 559 -9.15 41.20 0.19
C LEU A 559 -9.39 42.72 0.21
N GLU A 560 -10.00 43.24 1.28
CA GLU A 560 -10.21 44.68 1.49
C GLU A 560 -8.96 45.40 2.05
N GLY A 561 -7.84 44.71 2.27
CA GLY A 561 -6.62 45.28 2.83
C GLY A 561 -6.68 45.57 4.34
N LYS A 562 -7.66 45.01 5.06
CA LYS A 562 -7.88 45.21 6.51
C LYS A 562 -7.21 44.13 7.35
N GLU A 563 -5.89 43.94 7.16
CA GLU A 563 -5.16 42.84 7.80
C GLU A 563 -5.23 42.85 9.33
N ASP A 564 -5.19 44.01 9.97
CA ASP A 564 -5.27 44.12 11.43
C ASP A 564 -6.63 43.65 11.98
N GLN A 565 -7.72 43.93 11.26
CA GLN A 565 -9.05 43.46 11.63
C GLN A 565 -9.17 41.94 11.44
N ALA A 566 -8.57 41.41 10.37
CA ALA A 566 -8.52 39.97 10.14
C ALA A 566 -7.74 39.25 11.24
N LYS A 567 -6.59 39.79 11.66
CA LYS A 567 -5.78 39.26 12.78
C LYS A 567 -6.56 39.26 14.09
N GLU A 568 -7.27 40.33 14.40
CA GLU A 568 -8.07 40.42 15.62
C GLU A 568 -9.24 39.43 15.60
N MET A 569 -9.97 39.35 14.48
CA MET A 569 -11.05 38.37 14.30
C MET A 569 -10.53 36.92 14.45
N ALA A 570 -9.41 36.60 13.82
CA ALA A 570 -8.81 35.28 13.91
C ALA A 570 -8.38 34.95 15.34
N ARG A 571 -7.84 35.91 16.08
CA ARG A 571 -7.46 35.74 17.49
C ARG A 571 -8.67 35.47 18.38
N GLN A 572 -9.77 36.20 18.18
CA GLN A 572 -11.00 36.04 18.97
C GLN A 572 -11.71 34.70 18.71
N ALA A 573 -11.63 34.20 17.48
CA ALA A 573 -12.24 32.94 17.06
C ALA A 573 -11.29 31.73 17.15
N ASP A 574 -10.05 31.91 17.60
CA ASP A 574 -8.98 30.91 17.59
C ASP A 574 -8.80 30.25 16.21
N MET A 575 -8.57 31.08 15.18
CA MET A 575 -8.45 30.70 13.76
C MET A 575 -7.06 31.03 13.18
N THR A 576 -6.01 30.86 13.99
CA THR A 576 -4.65 31.29 13.60
C THR A 576 -4.11 30.49 12.41
N TYR A 577 -4.31 29.17 12.37
CA TYR A 577 -3.89 28.34 11.22
C TYR A 577 -4.71 28.69 9.97
N THR A 578 -6.03 28.83 10.13
CA THR A 578 -6.94 29.21 9.05
C THR A 578 -6.56 30.57 8.45
N LEU A 579 -6.16 31.56 9.26
CA LEU A 579 -5.72 32.86 8.76
C LEU A 579 -4.49 32.74 7.85
N GLU A 580 -3.50 31.96 8.25
CA GLU A 580 -2.28 31.75 7.46
C GLU A 580 -2.55 30.94 6.18
N ASP A 581 -3.41 29.92 6.24
CA ASP A 581 -3.85 29.19 5.05
C ASP A 581 -4.58 30.09 4.05
N ILE A 582 -5.48 30.97 4.53
CA ILE A 582 -6.18 31.94 3.67
C ILE A 582 -5.18 32.89 3.01
N LYS A 583 -4.21 33.42 3.75
CA LYS A 583 -3.18 34.28 3.18
C LYS A 583 -2.39 33.58 2.08
N GLU A 584 -2.06 32.31 2.26
CA GLU A 584 -1.33 31.53 1.26
C GLU A 584 -2.17 31.31 -0.01
N GLU A 585 -3.45 30.95 0.15
CA GLU A 585 -4.39 30.78 -0.97
C GLU A 585 -4.60 32.09 -1.76
N LEU A 586 -4.68 33.23 -1.07
CA LEU A 586 -4.87 34.53 -1.71
C LEU A 586 -3.65 35.03 -2.50
N LYS A 587 -2.45 34.45 -2.31
CA LYS A 587 -1.27 34.77 -3.13
C LYS A 587 -1.44 34.33 -4.58
N ALA A 588 -2.15 33.22 -4.82
CA ALA A 588 -2.37 32.68 -6.15
C ALA A 588 -3.72 31.92 -6.22
N PRO A 589 -4.85 32.63 -6.28
CA PRO A 589 -6.17 32.02 -6.39
C PRO A 589 -6.28 31.09 -7.62
N GLY A 590 -6.94 29.94 -7.46
CA GLY A 590 -7.11 28.97 -8.55
C GLY A 590 -5.85 28.17 -8.92
N ARG A 591 -4.74 28.35 -8.21
CA ARG A 591 -3.49 27.63 -8.51
C ARG A 591 -3.63 26.12 -8.28
N ASP A 592 -3.18 25.34 -9.25
CA ASP A 592 -3.02 23.90 -9.09
C ASP A 592 -1.72 23.64 -8.30
N PRO A 593 -1.77 22.94 -7.15
CA PRO A 593 -0.56 22.66 -6.37
C PRO A 593 0.48 21.83 -7.15
N ARG A 594 0.08 21.16 -8.24
CA ARG A 594 0.97 20.37 -9.11
C ARG A 594 1.79 21.23 -10.06
N ASP A 595 1.42 22.50 -10.28
CA ASP A 595 2.14 23.40 -11.20
C ASP A 595 3.60 23.70 -10.74
N GLN A 596 3.91 23.42 -9.47
CA GLN A 596 5.25 23.55 -8.89
C GLN A 596 6.15 22.32 -9.10
N LEU A 597 5.57 21.21 -9.58
CA LEU A 597 6.28 19.96 -9.78
C LEU A 597 6.94 19.90 -11.16
N ASP A 598 7.92 19.01 -11.30
CA ASP A 598 8.64 18.79 -12.55
C ASP A 598 7.66 18.39 -13.66
N GLN A 599 7.91 18.94 -14.85
CA GLN A 599 7.13 18.60 -16.04
C GLN A 599 7.55 17.22 -16.55
N VAL A 600 6.61 16.50 -17.16
CA VAL A 600 6.90 15.24 -17.86
C VAL A 600 7.99 15.48 -18.91
N SER A 601 9.01 14.62 -18.94
CA SER A 601 10.11 14.70 -19.90
C SER A 601 9.60 14.51 -21.33
N LEU A 602 9.66 15.57 -22.13
CA LEU A 602 9.32 15.54 -23.55
C LEU A 602 10.58 15.26 -24.37
N ARG A 603 10.51 14.29 -25.29
CA ARG A 603 11.63 13.80 -26.10
C ARG A 603 11.44 14.07 -27.59
N LYS A 604 12.57 14.03 -28.32
CA LYS A 604 12.66 14.09 -29.79
C LYS A 604 13.50 12.95 -30.39
N GLY A 605 14.08 12.07 -29.58
CA GLY A 605 15.05 11.03 -30.00
C GLY A 605 15.03 9.81 -29.08
N ALA A 606 15.22 8.62 -29.66
CA ALA A 606 15.11 7.32 -28.99
C ALA A 606 16.46 6.55 -28.98
N MET A 607 16.86 5.92 -27.85
CA MET A 607 18.09 5.07 -27.74
C MET A 607 17.83 3.64 -27.25
N GLY A 608 18.58 2.64 -27.71
CA GLY A 608 18.40 1.22 -27.40
C GLY A 608 19.40 0.66 -26.38
N LEU A 609 19.19 -0.60 -25.97
CA LEU A 609 20.08 -1.32 -25.03
C LEU A 609 21.44 -1.68 -25.68
N ASP A 610 21.47 -1.84 -27.00
CA ASP A 610 22.72 -2.06 -27.73
C ASP A 610 23.57 -0.81 -27.89
N ASP A 611 22.95 0.36 -27.72
CA ASP A 611 23.62 1.66 -27.75
C ASP A 611 24.22 2.03 -26.37
N LEU A 612 23.94 1.22 -25.33
CA LEU A 612 24.43 1.49 -23.98
C LEU A 612 25.87 1.01 -23.80
N GLU A 613 26.70 1.92 -23.29
CA GLU A 613 28.05 1.63 -22.83
C GLU A 613 28.19 1.92 -21.34
N LEU A 614 29.10 1.19 -20.68
CA LEU A 614 29.46 1.46 -19.29
C LEU A 614 30.01 2.89 -19.16
N GLY A 615 29.54 3.63 -18.15
CA GLY A 615 29.94 5.01 -17.91
C GLY A 615 29.08 6.06 -18.61
N MET A 616 28.14 5.67 -19.49
CA MET A 616 27.18 6.61 -20.06
C MET A 616 26.29 7.22 -18.96
N GLN A 617 26.00 8.51 -19.11
CA GLN A 617 25.20 9.28 -18.16
C GLN A 617 23.85 9.65 -18.76
N PHE A 618 22.80 9.51 -17.96
CA PHE A 618 21.43 9.82 -18.35
C PHE A 618 20.74 10.65 -17.28
N GLN A 619 19.75 11.42 -17.72
CA GLN A 619 18.75 12.01 -16.83
C GLN A 619 17.39 11.39 -17.12
N GLY A 620 16.75 10.85 -16.08
CA GLY A 620 15.54 10.06 -16.25
C GLY A 620 14.63 10.11 -15.03
N PRO A 621 13.29 10.06 -15.22
CA PRO A 621 12.36 10.01 -14.11
C PRO A 621 12.38 8.64 -13.43
N ILE A 622 12.23 8.63 -12.11
CA ILE A 622 12.02 7.42 -11.32
C ILE A 622 10.65 6.84 -11.66
N ARG A 623 10.60 5.59 -12.12
CA ARG A 623 9.36 4.84 -12.39
C ARG A 623 8.80 4.16 -11.15
N ASN A 624 9.68 3.67 -10.28
CA ASN A 624 9.29 2.94 -9.09
C ASN A 624 10.36 3.07 -7.99
N VAL A 625 9.94 3.23 -6.74
CA VAL A 625 10.84 3.19 -5.58
C VAL A 625 10.53 1.94 -4.76
N VAL A 626 11.59 1.19 -4.43
CA VAL A 626 11.51 -0.04 -3.64
C VAL A 626 12.53 0.02 -2.50
N ASN A 627 12.35 -0.82 -1.48
CA ASN A 627 13.22 -0.81 -0.30
C ASN A 627 14.70 -1.09 -0.60
N PHE A 628 14.99 -1.71 -1.75
CA PHE A 628 16.34 -2.03 -2.19
C PHE A 628 16.90 -1.09 -3.27
N GLY A 629 16.16 -0.05 -3.70
CA GLY A 629 16.63 0.87 -4.73
C GLY A 629 15.53 1.69 -5.41
N ALA A 630 15.89 2.32 -6.53
CA ALA A 630 14.96 3.04 -7.38
C ALA A 630 15.13 2.58 -8.84
N PHE A 631 14.03 2.39 -9.55
CA PHE A 631 14.00 2.09 -10.98
C PHE A 631 13.84 3.40 -11.75
N VAL A 632 14.78 3.66 -12.67
CA VAL A 632 14.90 4.91 -13.42
C VAL A 632 14.74 4.63 -14.91
N ASP A 633 13.88 5.40 -15.57
CA ASP A 633 13.73 5.35 -17.02
C ASP A 633 14.85 6.17 -17.68
N ILE A 634 15.81 5.47 -18.28
CA ILE A 634 16.93 6.07 -19.02
C ILE A 634 16.68 6.16 -20.53
N GLY A 635 15.44 5.99 -20.96
CA GLY A 635 15.03 6.08 -22.36
C GLY A 635 15.28 4.85 -23.22
N ILE A 636 15.40 3.69 -22.57
CA ILE A 636 15.42 2.36 -23.19
C ILE A 636 14.19 1.56 -22.72
N LYS A 637 13.98 0.36 -23.29
CA LYS A 637 12.84 -0.51 -22.94
C LYS A 637 12.81 -0.95 -21.46
N GLU A 638 13.98 -1.19 -20.87
CA GLU A 638 14.11 -1.74 -19.52
C GLU A 638 14.51 -0.64 -18.54
N ASP A 639 13.83 -0.55 -17.39
CA ASP A 639 14.20 0.40 -16.34
C ASP A 639 15.57 0.02 -15.76
N GLY A 640 16.43 1.03 -15.56
CA GLY A 640 17.70 0.83 -14.87
C GLY A 640 17.51 0.83 -13.36
N LEU A 641 18.13 -0.12 -12.65
CA LEU A 641 18.06 -0.20 -11.20
C LEU A 641 19.24 0.55 -10.56
N VAL A 642 18.94 1.63 -9.85
CA VAL A 642 19.87 2.22 -8.87
C VAL A 642 19.69 1.50 -7.54
N HIS A 643 20.59 0.56 -7.24
CA HIS A 643 20.57 -0.12 -5.94
C HIS A 643 20.72 0.89 -4.79
N ARG A 644 20.09 0.63 -3.64
CA ARG A 644 20.09 1.58 -2.50
C ARG A 644 21.48 2.00 -2.00
N SER A 645 22.53 1.21 -2.26
CA SER A 645 23.92 1.56 -1.92
C SER A 645 24.59 2.49 -2.94
N LYS A 646 23.94 2.72 -4.07
CA LYS A 646 24.42 3.54 -5.19
C LYS A 646 23.60 4.83 -5.34
N LEU A 647 22.65 5.09 -4.43
CA LEU A 647 21.95 6.36 -4.29
C LEU A 647 22.82 7.34 -3.51
N LEU A 648 22.82 8.62 -3.89
CA LEU A 648 23.59 9.68 -3.23
C LEU A 648 23.10 9.95 -1.81
N ALA A 649 21.80 9.83 -1.57
CA ALA A 649 21.23 9.98 -0.23
C ALA A 649 21.55 8.80 0.70
N ALA A 650 22.19 7.73 0.19
CA ALA A 650 22.53 6.57 1.00
C ALA A 650 23.59 6.93 2.06
N PRO A 651 23.30 6.78 3.36
CA PRO A 651 24.26 7.10 4.40
C PRO A 651 25.42 6.09 4.39
N LYS A 652 26.64 6.59 4.64
CA LYS A 652 27.86 5.77 4.74
C LYS A 652 27.97 5.00 6.06
N ASP A 653 27.30 5.49 7.11
CA ASP A 653 27.24 4.80 8.39
C ASP A 653 26.40 3.51 8.29
N ARG A 654 26.92 2.40 8.84
CA ARG A 654 26.29 1.08 8.72
C ARG A 654 24.92 1.00 9.39
N ARG A 655 24.73 1.69 10.52
CA ARG A 655 23.47 1.66 11.27
C ARG A 655 22.42 2.51 10.57
N ALA A 656 22.79 3.70 10.11
CA ALA A 656 21.93 4.55 9.30
C ALA A 656 21.57 3.87 7.96
N TYR A 657 22.51 3.18 7.31
CA TYR A 657 22.27 2.46 6.07
C TYR A 657 21.25 1.33 6.22
N GLN A 658 21.29 0.58 7.33
CA GLN A 658 20.30 -0.47 7.60
C GLN A 658 18.88 0.07 7.80
N ALA A 659 18.77 1.31 8.27
CA ALA A 659 17.50 2.01 8.45
C ALA A 659 17.14 2.93 7.25
N PHE A 660 17.97 2.95 6.21
CA PHE A 660 17.77 3.80 5.05
C PHE A 660 16.67 3.22 4.17
N ASP A 661 15.62 4.02 3.99
CA ASP A 661 14.49 3.74 3.12
C ASP A 661 14.56 4.71 1.93
N PRO A 662 14.85 4.22 0.71
CA PRO A 662 14.92 5.05 -0.49
C PRO A 662 13.67 5.92 -0.69
N SER A 663 12.47 5.43 -0.31
CA SER A 663 11.21 6.17 -0.50
C SER A 663 11.08 7.46 0.32
N LYS A 664 11.99 7.68 1.29
CA LYS A 664 12.05 8.94 2.05
C LYS A 664 12.76 10.06 1.29
N ALA A 665 13.73 9.72 0.46
CA ALA A 665 14.55 10.68 -0.30
C ALA A 665 14.12 10.78 -1.77
N TYR A 666 13.56 9.70 -2.31
CA TYR A 666 13.21 9.56 -3.71
C TYR A 666 11.72 9.27 -3.87
N LYS A 667 11.12 9.82 -4.92
CA LYS A 667 9.71 9.65 -5.26
C LYS A 667 9.58 9.34 -6.74
N VAL A 668 8.56 8.55 -7.08
CA VAL A 668 8.17 8.32 -8.49
C VAL A 668 7.94 9.67 -9.18
N GLY A 669 8.44 9.81 -10.40
CA GLY A 669 8.41 11.03 -11.20
C GLY A 669 9.58 11.99 -10.98
N MET A 670 10.36 11.88 -9.89
CA MET A 670 11.57 12.70 -9.72
C MET A 670 12.62 12.33 -10.78
N THR A 671 13.28 13.34 -11.34
CA THR A 671 14.37 13.12 -12.31
C THR A 671 15.69 12.88 -11.58
N LEU A 672 16.39 11.79 -11.92
CA LEU A 672 17.73 11.49 -11.42
C LEU A 672 18.77 11.57 -12.53
N SER A 673 19.95 12.10 -12.19
CA SER A 673 21.16 11.93 -12.99
C SER A 673 21.81 10.60 -12.59
N VAL A 674 22.02 9.73 -13.56
CA VAL A 674 22.51 8.36 -13.34
C VAL A 674 23.61 8.00 -14.32
N GLU A 675 24.51 7.11 -13.92
CA GLU A 675 25.56 6.54 -14.76
C GLU A 675 25.42 5.01 -14.82
N VAL A 676 25.62 4.44 -16.01
CA VAL A 676 25.56 2.98 -16.23
C VAL A 676 26.79 2.29 -15.65
N VAL A 677 26.56 1.32 -14.75
CA VAL A 677 27.63 0.56 -14.07
C VAL A 677 27.63 -0.93 -14.40
N GLU A 678 26.51 -1.47 -14.89
CA GLU A 678 26.38 -2.88 -15.25
C GLU A 678 25.34 -3.04 -16.36
N ILE A 679 25.62 -3.92 -17.33
CA ILE A 679 24.72 -4.24 -18.43
C ILE A 679 24.67 -5.77 -18.56
N ASP A 680 23.51 -6.35 -18.30
CA ASP A 680 23.23 -7.77 -18.50
C ASP A 680 22.26 -7.90 -19.68
N LYS A 681 22.82 -8.18 -20.87
CA LYS A 681 22.05 -8.30 -22.11
C LYS A 681 21.17 -9.54 -22.15
N GLU A 682 21.60 -10.65 -21.52
CA GLU A 682 20.82 -11.89 -21.52
C GLU A 682 19.54 -11.76 -20.69
N ARG A 683 19.62 -11.02 -19.57
CA ARG A 683 18.47 -10.81 -18.68
C ARG A 683 17.75 -9.48 -18.89
N GLY A 684 18.23 -8.63 -19.80
CA GLY A 684 17.67 -7.29 -20.04
C GLY A 684 17.76 -6.38 -18.82
N ARG A 685 18.87 -6.42 -18.05
CA ARG A 685 19.02 -5.63 -16.83
C ARG A 685 20.12 -4.59 -16.98
N VAL A 686 19.85 -3.39 -16.47
CA VAL A 686 20.84 -2.30 -16.40
C VAL A 686 21.01 -1.88 -14.96
N GLY A 687 22.24 -1.99 -14.47
CA GLY A 687 22.64 -1.48 -13.16
C GLY A 687 23.10 -0.03 -13.28
N LEU A 688 22.59 0.84 -12.42
CA LEU A 688 22.88 2.27 -12.40
C LEU A 688 23.50 2.70 -11.08
N LYS A 689 24.25 3.80 -11.09
CA LYS A 689 24.57 4.60 -9.90
C LYS A 689 24.07 6.03 -10.07
N GLU A 690 23.61 6.65 -8.99
CA GLU A 690 23.25 8.05 -9.02
C GLU A 690 24.53 8.92 -8.99
N ILE A 691 24.51 9.99 -9.77
CA ILE A 691 25.58 10.99 -9.86
C ILE A 691 25.02 12.37 -9.52
N PRO A 692 25.84 13.31 -9.01
CA PRO A 692 25.37 14.66 -8.74
C PRO A 692 24.82 15.30 -10.02
N SER A 693 23.68 15.99 -9.91
CA SER A 693 23.11 16.75 -11.02
C SER A 693 24.10 17.84 -11.45
N ASP A 694 24.48 17.85 -12.73
CA ASP A 694 25.34 18.90 -13.28
C ASP A 694 24.50 20.19 -13.40
N PRO A 695 24.89 21.33 -12.81
CA PRO A 695 24.08 22.55 -12.83
C PRO A 695 24.01 23.27 -14.20
N GLU A 696 24.59 22.71 -15.27
CA GLU A 696 24.74 23.37 -16.58
C GLU A 696 24.20 22.60 -17.81
N CYS A 697 23.28 21.64 -17.65
CA CYS A 697 22.57 21.02 -18.79
C CYS A 697 21.12 21.48 -18.92
#